data_AF-A0A2E5WH38-F1
#
_entry.id   AF-A0A2E5WH38-F1
#
_cell.length_a   1.000
_cell.length_b   1.000
_cell.length_c   1.000
_cell.angle_alpha   90.00
_cell.angle_beta   90.00
_cell.angle_gamma   90.00
#
_symmetry.space_group_name_H-M   'P 1'
#
loop_
_entity.id
_entity.type
_entity.pdbx_description
1 polymer ?
#
loop_
_entity_poly.entity_id
_entity_poly.type
_entity_poly.pdbx_seq_one_letter_code
_entity_poly.pdbx_strand_id
1 'polypeptide(L)'
;MTIQARQFVEQITTSEQTMRIDVGGRIDGEMTRDPVGYGYYGQSWENMVGLILENVGDEEVLDAWVRVEGRPVMRNMETILDSILAAGMDDASKARAIWDFARHYRYHNTTGDDEVKDTVKMLNSYGYTLCWDEAFTVSNLWQAAGLKVRRGLPHGHCTSEVFYDGDYHLLDSDEHLQVLDRDNLTIASEGQISADHDLMKRSHAYGIGAAENRETTESAASLFCFDGPRSGTREPVGDHRMEINLRPGERLEWGWSERGKYHGFGSPPPRFANGLLHWSVPLAQTRWALSSTHVSGTTEGLVAEGQGEVVYEIRSPYVLVGGQLLSQVEGDGVWSMQKDGEDEWQTLSGDGEINLDDLLPPASVACYRFRLRLQGTNWTLRSLTIENDLQMAPLALPALCVGTNQVHYSDGSDARQVRLTYRWQERDDWKVPSKVDGLTPDAGQPQAASRVRLTWAPGEGAQDYHFRLGLDTGAEHALSPVFDKIVSKTASAGECFWVAPEEGLLNPETAYYWKVRGRSPEGVWGPWSEPAHFRVAAPGLPVAASLAMDLERRIGVLQWHPNAQGTPPVAYEIHGSDERGFSARRESYEMLVSNEAEPHRQTEPSNLLAVIDAGPNPQFQVIGPTTDEALARPYYRIVAVDQAGVRSGPTSMIEAPRPFITTPLPPKIAAGETTTVQVSCLRSRGDLRAQSEGPRRYFQAFRDGDQVEFLLDEGPNWISLDAVTGCLSLSPPAKGALGNHTVTLRVHNGRGGVDVVGWDVQVHPPLVSV
;
A
#
# COMPACT_ATOMS: atom_id res chain seq x y z
N MET A 1 26.65 -35.12 0.28
CA MET A 1 25.96 -34.25 -0.69
C MET A 1 25.13 -33.26 0.10
N THR A 2 25.29 -31.97 -0.16
CA THR A 2 24.72 -30.89 0.65
C THR A 2 23.24 -30.61 0.34
N ILE A 3 22.83 -30.94 -0.88
CA ILE A 3 21.45 -30.84 -1.36
C ILE A 3 21.04 -32.22 -1.90
N GLN A 4 19.82 -32.66 -1.58
CA GLN A 4 19.28 -33.95 -2.02
C GLN A 4 17.98 -33.73 -2.79
N ALA A 5 17.91 -34.23 -4.03
CA ALA A 5 16.67 -34.21 -4.81
C ALA A 5 15.71 -35.28 -4.31
N ARG A 6 14.43 -34.92 -4.25
CA ARG A 6 13.33 -35.78 -3.82
C ARG A 6 12.17 -35.73 -4.80
N GLN A 7 11.40 -36.80 -4.79
CA GLN A 7 10.21 -36.93 -5.60
C GLN A 7 9.14 -37.72 -4.84
N PHE A 8 7.89 -37.30 -5.01
CA PHE A 8 6.70 -38.02 -4.59
C PHE A 8 5.81 -38.23 -5.82
N VAL A 9 5.21 -39.42 -5.97
CA VAL A 9 4.31 -39.76 -7.07
C VAL A 9 3.11 -40.49 -6.52
N GLU A 10 1.92 -40.05 -6.92
CA GLU A 10 0.64 -40.66 -6.54
C GLU A 10 -0.22 -40.91 -7.77
N GLN A 11 -0.89 -42.07 -7.83
CA GLN A 11 -1.95 -42.32 -8.81
C GLN A 11 -3.30 -42.04 -8.15
N ILE A 12 -4.09 -41.18 -8.76
CA ILE A 12 -5.35 -40.70 -8.23
C ILE A 12 -6.48 -41.23 -9.12
N THR A 13 -7.44 -41.89 -8.47
CA THR A 13 -8.61 -42.51 -9.11
C THR A 13 -9.93 -42.10 -8.45
N THR A 14 -9.87 -41.23 -7.43
CA THR A 14 -11.02 -40.69 -6.70
C THR A 14 -11.14 -39.19 -6.90
N SER A 15 -12.36 -38.66 -6.82
CA SER A 15 -12.65 -37.22 -7.03
C SER A 15 -12.04 -36.30 -6.00
N GLU A 16 -11.75 -36.83 -4.81
CA GLU A 16 -11.05 -36.15 -3.75
C GLU A 16 -10.02 -37.12 -3.18
N GLN A 17 -8.82 -36.61 -2.90
CA GLN A 17 -7.76 -37.39 -2.26
C GLN A 17 -6.89 -36.48 -1.39
N THR A 18 -6.59 -36.92 -0.18
CA THR A 18 -5.62 -36.27 0.71
C THR A 18 -4.37 -37.11 0.80
N MET A 19 -3.21 -36.49 0.61
CA MET A 19 -1.90 -37.11 0.61
C MET A 19 -1.04 -36.44 1.67
N ARG A 20 -0.20 -37.24 2.32
CA ARG A 20 0.80 -36.77 3.27
C ARG A 20 2.17 -36.81 2.62
N ILE A 21 2.86 -35.66 2.55
CA ILE A 21 4.22 -35.56 2.04
C ILE A 21 5.12 -35.02 3.13
N ASP A 22 6.12 -35.81 3.52
CA ASP A 22 7.13 -35.41 4.51
C ASP A 22 8.36 -34.86 3.77
N VAL A 23 8.66 -33.58 3.99
CA VAL A 23 9.84 -32.88 3.45
C VAL A 23 10.89 -32.81 4.54
N GLY A 24 12.07 -33.40 4.29
CA GLY A 24 13.23 -33.33 5.17
C GLY A 24 14.03 -32.04 4.98
N GLY A 25 15.29 -32.05 5.44
CA GLY A 25 16.12 -30.85 5.46
C GLY A 25 15.86 -29.95 6.67
N ARG A 26 16.49 -28.77 6.67
CA ARG A 26 16.36 -27.77 7.73
C ARG A 26 15.67 -26.48 7.32
N ILE A 27 15.61 -26.19 6.02
CA ILE A 27 15.06 -24.96 5.47
C ILE A 27 14.22 -25.26 4.23
N ASP A 28 13.33 -24.34 3.88
CA ASP A 28 12.53 -24.33 2.65
C ASP A 28 12.53 -22.92 2.00
N GLY A 29 11.84 -22.80 0.86
CA GLY A 29 11.67 -21.54 0.14
C GLY A 29 10.95 -20.47 0.96
N GLU A 30 10.00 -20.84 1.83
CA GLU A 30 9.27 -19.87 2.63
C GLU A 30 10.13 -19.25 3.72
N MET A 31 10.95 -20.07 4.39
CA MET A 31 11.94 -19.61 5.36
C MET A 31 13.02 -18.72 4.73
N THR A 32 13.25 -18.80 3.42
CA THR A 32 14.31 -18.07 2.72
C THR A 32 13.79 -16.94 1.82
N ARG A 33 12.49 -16.65 1.95
CA ARG A 33 11.82 -15.52 1.30
C ARG A 33 11.79 -14.33 2.24
N ASP A 34 12.24 -13.17 1.77
CA ASP A 34 12.06 -11.93 2.52
C ASP A 34 10.56 -11.57 2.62
N PRO A 35 10.11 -10.90 3.71
CA PRO A 35 8.75 -10.38 3.79
C PRO A 35 8.38 -9.56 2.54
N VAL A 36 7.19 -9.82 1.99
CA VAL A 36 6.69 -9.11 0.80
C VAL A 36 6.38 -7.66 1.17
N GLY A 37 6.91 -6.71 0.38
CA GLY A 37 6.78 -5.27 0.59
C GLY A 37 6.23 -4.55 -0.64
N TYR A 38 6.48 -3.24 -0.77
CA TYR A 38 6.19 -2.50 -1.99
C TYR A 38 7.02 -3.01 -3.18
N GLY A 39 8.34 -3.10 -2.99
CA GLY A 39 9.24 -3.70 -3.98
C GLY A 39 9.15 -5.23 -4.04
N TYR A 40 9.81 -5.82 -5.03
CA TYR A 40 9.94 -7.28 -5.12
C TYR A 40 10.72 -7.84 -3.93
N TYR A 41 10.39 -9.07 -3.55
CA TYR A 41 11.00 -9.76 -2.42
C TYR A 41 12.28 -10.51 -2.83
N GLY A 42 13.20 -10.63 -1.86
CA GLY A 42 14.36 -11.49 -1.96
C GLY A 42 13.98 -12.97 -1.78
N GLN A 43 14.65 -13.85 -2.52
CA GLN A 43 14.55 -15.31 -2.38
C GLN A 43 15.97 -15.87 -2.36
N SER A 44 16.47 -16.22 -1.17
CA SER A 44 17.86 -16.70 -1.04
C SER A 44 18.04 -18.13 -1.55
N TRP A 45 16.99 -18.94 -1.46
CA TRP A 45 16.97 -20.32 -1.94
C TRP A 45 15.52 -20.76 -2.18
N GLU A 46 15.28 -21.78 -3.01
CA GLU A 46 13.95 -22.32 -3.26
C GLU A 46 14.05 -23.85 -3.28
N ASN A 47 13.22 -24.52 -2.47
CA ASN A 47 13.24 -25.98 -2.37
C ASN A 47 12.40 -26.61 -3.47
N MET A 48 11.34 -25.95 -3.92
CA MET A 48 10.45 -26.47 -4.94
C MET A 48 11.12 -26.47 -6.31
N VAL A 49 11.03 -27.61 -7.00
CA VAL A 49 11.50 -27.74 -8.39
C VAL A 49 10.31 -27.72 -9.34
N GLY A 50 9.29 -28.53 -9.04
CA GLY A 50 8.05 -28.52 -9.80
C GLY A 50 6.98 -29.45 -9.26
N LEU A 51 5.76 -29.20 -9.71
CA LEU A 51 4.58 -30.03 -9.50
C LEU A 51 3.98 -30.37 -10.86
N ILE A 52 3.70 -31.64 -11.11
CA ILE A 52 3.08 -32.11 -12.35
C ILE A 52 1.73 -32.76 -12.03
N LEU A 53 0.69 -32.33 -12.73
CA LEU A 53 -0.63 -32.96 -12.76
C LEU A 53 -0.88 -33.49 -14.17
N GLU A 54 -0.87 -34.81 -14.32
CA GLU A 54 -0.93 -35.50 -15.62
C GLU A 54 -2.17 -36.38 -15.72
N ASN A 55 -2.94 -36.27 -16.80
CA ASN A 55 -3.99 -37.23 -17.10
C ASN A 55 -3.39 -38.44 -17.85
N VAL A 56 -3.35 -39.57 -17.15
CA VAL A 56 -2.81 -40.85 -17.65
C VAL A 56 -3.91 -41.82 -18.07
N GLY A 57 -5.17 -41.41 -17.98
CA GLY A 57 -6.33 -42.19 -18.38
C GLY A 57 -6.80 -41.89 -19.80
N ASP A 58 -7.96 -42.45 -20.12
CA ASP A 58 -8.56 -42.35 -21.46
C ASP A 58 -9.70 -41.32 -21.53
N GLU A 59 -10.14 -40.75 -20.41
CA GLU A 59 -11.24 -39.77 -20.35
C GLU A 59 -10.73 -38.40 -19.87
N GLU A 60 -11.42 -37.33 -20.26
CA GLU A 60 -11.06 -35.96 -19.85
C GLU A 60 -11.28 -35.77 -18.34
N VAL A 61 -10.33 -35.11 -17.68
CA VAL A 61 -10.43 -34.74 -16.27
C VAL A 61 -10.79 -33.26 -16.19
N LEU A 62 -11.88 -32.93 -15.51
CA LEU A 62 -12.48 -31.61 -15.46
C LEU A 62 -12.17 -30.91 -14.13
N ASP A 63 -11.79 -29.64 -14.21
CA ASP A 63 -11.55 -28.73 -13.08
C ASP A 63 -10.61 -29.29 -11.97
N ALA A 64 -9.57 -29.99 -12.40
CA ALA A 64 -8.61 -30.63 -11.52
C ALA A 64 -7.76 -29.62 -10.74
N TRP A 65 -7.49 -29.87 -9.47
CA TRP A 65 -6.72 -28.94 -8.65
C TRP A 65 -5.95 -29.60 -7.53
N VAL A 66 -4.88 -28.93 -7.11
CA VAL A 66 -4.00 -29.34 -6.03
C VAL A 66 -3.81 -28.15 -5.10
N ARG A 67 -4.03 -28.36 -3.80
CA ARG A 67 -3.73 -27.37 -2.76
C ARG A 67 -2.94 -28.00 -1.62
N VAL A 68 -2.13 -27.19 -0.96
CA VAL A 68 -1.46 -27.54 0.30
C VAL A 68 -2.22 -26.90 1.45
N GLU A 69 -2.48 -27.67 2.51
CA GLU A 69 -3.19 -27.17 3.70
C GLU A 69 -2.48 -25.95 4.31
N GLY A 70 -3.26 -24.99 4.82
CA GLY A 70 -2.74 -23.75 5.40
C GLY A 70 -2.40 -22.65 4.38
N ARG A 71 -2.53 -22.91 3.07
CA ARG A 71 -2.37 -21.89 2.02
C ARG A 71 -3.73 -21.45 1.47
N PRO A 72 -3.90 -20.17 1.08
CA PRO A 72 -5.14 -19.72 0.47
C PRO A 72 -5.39 -20.35 -0.90
N VAL A 73 -6.66 -20.57 -1.25
CA VAL A 73 -7.09 -21.18 -2.52
C VAL A 73 -7.47 -20.08 -3.51
N MET A 74 -6.57 -19.76 -4.43
CA MET A 74 -6.69 -18.60 -5.34
C MET A 74 -7.34 -18.92 -6.69
N ARG A 75 -8.32 -19.82 -6.74
CA ARG A 75 -8.87 -20.30 -8.02
C ARG A 75 -9.88 -19.36 -8.65
N ASN A 76 -10.67 -18.71 -7.82
CA ASN A 76 -11.71 -17.77 -8.19
C ASN A 76 -12.05 -16.90 -6.97
N MET A 77 -12.88 -15.87 -7.17
CA MET A 77 -13.23 -14.93 -6.10
C MET A 77 -13.85 -15.59 -4.86
N GLU A 78 -14.71 -16.59 -5.04
CA GLU A 78 -15.37 -17.31 -3.92
C GLU A 78 -14.34 -18.05 -3.08
N THR A 79 -13.49 -18.87 -3.70
CA THR A 79 -12.48 -19.65 -2.95
C THR A 79 -11.42 -18.76 -2.31
N ILE A 80 -11.09 -17.61 -2.93
CA ILE A 80 -10.17 -16.62 -2.33
C ILE A 80 -10.77 -16.10 -1.02
N LEU A 81 -12.02 -15.63 -1.05
CA LEU A 81 -12.69 -15.07 0.11
C LEU A 81 -12.89 -16.12 1.21
N ASP A 82 -13.32 -17.32 0.86
CA ASP A 82 -13.47 -18.44 1.81
C ASP A 82 -12.15 -18.82 2.49
N SER A 83 -11.02 -18.58 1.82
CA SER A 83 -9.69 -18.90 2.35
C SER A 83 -9.13 -17.82 3.29
N ILE A 84 -9.58 -16.57 3.15
CA ILE A 84 -9.01 -15.43 3.90
C ILE A 84 -9.98 -14.81 4.91
N LEU A 85 -11.28 -15.13 4.80
CA LEU A 85 -12.32 -14.63 5.69
C LEU A 85 -12.86 -15.75 6.57
N ALA A 86 -12.96 -15.50 7.87
CA ALA A 86 -13.65 -16.39 8.79
C ALA A 86 -15.14 -16.07 8.85
N ALA A 87 -15.96 -17.10 9.09
CA ALA A 87 -17.39 -16.92 9.34
C ALA A 87 -17.61 -15.98 10.54
N GLY A 88 -18.47 -14.98 10.36
CA GLY A 88 -18.84 -14.03 11.42
C GLY A 88 -17.89 -12.85 11.60
N MET A 89 -16.87 -12.67 10.75
CA MET A 89 -16.10 -11.42 10.72
C MET A 89 -17.02 -10.21 10.48
N ASP A 90 -16.78 -9.14 11.23
CA ASP A 90 -17.37 -7.82 10.94
C ASP A 90 -16.72 -7.19 9.70
N ASP A 91 -17.33 -6.12 9.20
CA ASP A 91 -16.93 -5.50 7.94
C ASP A 91 -15.52 -4.87 8.03
N ALA A 92 -15.13 -4.34 9.19
CA ALA A 92 -13.78 -3.84 9.45
C ALA A 92 -12.73 -4.96 9.36
N SER A 93 -13.00 -6.11 9.98
CA SER A 93 -12.12 -7.28 9.98
C SER A 93 -11.98 -7.88 8.58
N LYS A 94 -13.10 -7.98 7.83
CA LYS A 94 -13.06 -8.40 6.42
C LYS A 94 -12.21 -7.46 5.57
N ALA A 95 -12.45 -6.15 5.71
CA ALA A 95 -11.72 -5.14 4.96
C ALA A 95 -10.22 -5.26 5.17
N ARG A 96 -9.81 -5.43 6.44
CA ARG A 96 -8.42 -5.56 6.85
C ARG A 96 -7.79 -6.88 6.41
N ALA A 97 -8.51 -8.01 6.50
CA ALA A 97 -8.03 -9.32 6.04
C ALA A 97 -7.77 -9.32 4.53
N ILE A 98 -8.67 -8.70 3.75
CA ILE A 98 -8.50 -8.53 2.29
C ILE A 98 -7.29 -7.67 1.95
N TRP A 99 -7.12 -6.53 2.63
CA TRP A 99 -5.95 -5.67 2.44
C TRP A 99 -4.63 -6.38 2.79
N ASP A 100 -4.60 -7.10 3.91
CA ASP A 100 -3.41 -7.82 4.35
C ASP A 100 -3.09 -8.98 3.41
N PHE A 101 -4.10 -9.68 2.89
CA PHE A 101 -3.92 -10.68 1.84
C PHE A 101 -3.32 -10.06 0.57
N ALA A 102 -3.97 -9.04 0.01
CA ALA A 102 -3.57 -8.44 -1.26
C ALA A 102 -2.10 -7.98 -1.24
N ARG A 103 -1.67 -7.26 -0.19
CA ARG A 103 -0.31 -6.73 -0.09
C ARG A 103 0.79 -7.80 0.08
N HIS A 104 0.44 -9.02 0.53
CA HIS A 104 1.39 -10.11 0.74
C HIS A 104 1.52 -11.05 -0.47
N TYR A 105 0.63 -10.95 -1.46
CA TYR A 105 0.62 -11.81 -2.65
C TYR A 105 0.99 -11.07 -3.94
N ARG A 106 1.54 -9.85 -3.81
CA ARG A 106 2.01 -9.04 -4.94
C ARG A 106 3.24 -8.22 -4.61
N TYR A 107 3.99 -7.81 -5.64
CA TYR A 107 4.95 -6.70 -5.56
C TYR A 107 4.63 -5.59 -6.59
N HIS A 108 5.24 -4.40 -6.51
CA HIS A 108 4.88 -3.25 -7.36
C HIS A 108 5.57 -3.37 -8.72
N ASN A 109 4.80 -3.60 -9.79
CA ASN A 109 5.27 -3.66 -11.18
C ASN A 109 4.06 -3.66 -12.15
N THR A 110 4.26 -3.51 -13.45
CA THR A 110 3.14 -3.45 -14.41
C THR A 110 3.34 -4.39 -15.60
N THR A 111 2.24 -4.89 -16.15
CA THR A 111 2.22 -5.49 -17.50
C THR A 111 2.17 -4.41 -18.59
N GLY A 112 1.77 -3.17 -18.28
CA GLY A 112 1.54 -2.10 -19.24
C GLY A 112 0.19 -2.18 -19.97
N ASP A 113 -0.67 -3.11 -19.57
CA ASP A 113 -2.05 -3.29 -20.04
C ASP A 113 -3.01 -3.56 -18.87
N ASP A 114 -4.24 -3.97 -19.18
CA ASP A 114 -5.32 -4.16 -18.22
C ASP A 114 -5.43 -5.60 -17.66
N GLU A 115 -4.53 -6.52 -18.03
CA GLU A 115 -4.65 -7.95 -17.65
C GLU A 115 -4.65 -8.19 -16.14
N VAL A 116 -3.88 -7.39 -15.40
CA VAL A 116 -3.71 -7.52 -13.95
C VAL A 116 -4.82 -6.86 -13.13
N LYS A 117 -5.86 -6.29 -13.78
CA LYS A 117 -7.09 -5.84 -13.08
C LYS A 117 -8.00 -7.00 -12.69
N ASP A 118 -7.91 -8.11 -13.41
CA ASP A 118 -8.54 -9.35 -12.99
C ASP A 118 -7.74 -9.94 -11.82
N THR A 119 -8.38 -10.01 -10.66
CA THR A 119 -7.73 -10.43 -9.40
C THR A 119 -7.21 -11.86 -9.47
N VAL A 120 -7.89 -12.77 -10.19
CA VAL A 120 -7.50 -14.18 -10.26
C VAL A 120 -6.28 -14.33 -11.18
N LYS A 121 -6.28 -13.65 -12.33
CA LYS A 121 -5.11 -13.58 -13.22
C LYS A 121 -3.92 -12.96 -12.51
N MET A 122 -4.13 -11.84 -11.83
CA MET A 122 -3.11 -11.14 -11.05
C MET A 122 -2.46 -12.10 -10.05
N LEU A 123 -3.24 -12.81 -9.24
CA LEU A 123 -2.69 -13.68 -8.19
C LEU A 123 -1.96 -14.90 -8.75
N ASN A 124 -2.40 -15.48 -9.87
CA ASN A 124 -1.89 -16.76 -10.36
C ASN A 124 -0.86 -16.65 -11.48
N SER A 125 -1.02 -15.71 -12.41
CA SER A 125 -0.13 -15.57 -13.58
C SER A 125 0.96 -14.53 -13.36
N TYR A 126 0.66 -13.44 -12.66
CA TYR A 126 1.53 -12.26 -12.62
C TYR A 126 2.24 -12.09 -11.26
N GLY A 127 1.48 -11.97 -10.17
CA GLY A 127 2.01 -11.74 -8.82
C GLY A 127 2.54 -10.32 -8.61
N TYR A 128 2.08 -9.37 -9.43
CA TYR A 128 2.45 -7.95 -9.34
C TYR A 128 1.38 -7.04 -9.96
N THR A 129 1.32 -5.81 -9.47
CA THR A 129 0.39 -4.76 -9.92
C THR A 129 1.02 -3.38 -9.79
N LEU A 130 0.51 -2.42 -10.57
CA LEU A 130 0.72 -0.99 -10.35
C LEU A 130 -0.45 -0.45 -9.53
N CYS A 131 -0.32 0.74 -8.93
CA CYS A 131 -1.36 1.38 -8.12
C CYS A 131 -2.76 1.36 -8.75
N TRP A 132 -2.86 1.59 -10.06
CA TRP A 132 -4.14 1.58 -10.77
C TRP A 132 -4.82 0.21 -10.72
N ASP A 133 -4.06 -0.85 -10.98
CA ASP A 133 -4.55 -2.23 -11.03
C ASP A 133 -4.77 -2.80 -9.63
N GLU A 134 -3.89 -2.44 -8.69
CA GLU A 134 -4.02 -2.85 -7.30
C GLU A 134 -5.28 -2.29 -6.63
N ALA A 135 -5.65 -1.05 -6.96
CA ALA A 135 -6.91 -0.49 -6.52
C ALA A 135 -8.12 -1.28 -7.04
N PHE A 136 -8.03 -1.94 -8.20
CA PHE A 136 -9.06 -2.88 -8.67
C PHE A 136 -9.04 -4.18 -7.88
N THR A 137 -7.87 -4.77 -7.62
CA THR A 137 -7.72 -5.99 -6.81
C THR A 137 -8.47 -5.92 -5.49
N VAL A 138 -8.18 -4.92 -4.66
CA VAL A 138 -8.84 -4.80 -3.35
C VAL A 138 -10.33 -4.45 -3.49
N SER A 139 -10.70 -3.66 -4.49
CA SER A 139 -12.11 -3.30 -4.72
C SER A 139 -12.95 -4.48 -5.18
N ASN A 140 -12.40 -5.35 -6.03
CA ASN A 140 -13.05 -6.58 -6.47
C ASN A 140 -13.31 -7.50 -5.28
N LEU A 141 -12.30 -7.70 -4.41
CA LEU A 141 -12.41 -8.54 -3.22
C LEU A 141 -13.39 -7.97 -2.19
N TRP A 142 -13.33 -6.66 -1.89
CA TRP A 142 -14.28 -6.02 -0.97
C TRP A 142 -15.72 -6.09 -1.47
N GLN A 143 -15.95 -5.81 -2.76
CA GLN A 143 -17.29 -5.89 -3.34
C GLN A 143 -17.82 -7.33 -3.35
N ALA A 144 -16.98 -8.31 -3.68
CA ALA A 144 -17.33 -9.72 -3.61
C ALA A 144 -17.61 -10.18 -2.17
N ALA A 145 -16.98 -9.56 -1.16
CA ALA A 145 -17.27 -9.77 0.26
C ALA A 145 -18.50 -9.00 0.79
N GLY A 146 -19.20 -8.27 -0.09
CA GLY A 146 -20.40 -7.50 0.24
C GLY A 146 -20.14 -6.11 0.84
N LEU A 147 -18.89 -5.63 0.81
CA LEU A 147 -18.52 -4.32 1.32
C LEU A 147 -18.72 -3.23 0.27
N LYS A 148 -19.15 -2.05 0.72
CA LYS A 148 -19.30 -0.88 -0.15
C LYS A 148 -17.96 -0.19 -0.31
N VAL A 149 -17.62 0.17 -1.55
CA VAL A 149 -16.39 0.88 -1.87
C VAL A 149 -16.68 2.26 -2.47
N ARG A 150 -15.67 3.14 -2.48
CA ARG A 150 -15.64 4.33 -3.33
C ARG A 150 -14.23 4.55 -3.87
N ARG A 151 -14.13 5.30 -4.97
CA ARG A 151 -12.86 5.69 -5.55
C ARG A 151 -12.17 6.77 -4.70
N GLY A 152 -10.88 6.59 -4.43
CA GLY A 152 -10.01 7.64 -3.89
C GLY A 152 -9.48 8.59 -4.97
N LEU A 153 -9.03 9.78 -4.57
CA LEU A 153 -8.58 10.86 -5.45
C LEU A 153 -7.21 11.44 -5.05
N PRO A 154 -6.18 10.62 -4.76
CA PRO A 154 -4.82 11.14 -4.63
C PRO A 154 -4.28 11.58 -5.99
N HIS A 155 -3.29 12.47 -5.98
CA HIS A 155 -2.59 12.94 -7.18
C HIS A 155 -1.44 12.00 -7.52
N GLY A 156 -1.38 11.53 -8.76
CA GLY A 156 -0.32 10.63 -9.25
C GLY A 156 -0.43 9.18 -8.73
N HIS A 157 -1.31 8.91 -7.77
CA HIS A 157 -1.56 7.59 -7.21
C HIS A 157 -3.01 7.17 -7.46
N CYS A 158 -3.33 5.90 -7.23
CA CYS A 158 -4.67 5.35 -7.42
C CYS A 158 -5.06 4.48 -6.23
N THR A 159 -6.16 4.83 -5.58
CA THR A 159 -6.62 4.15 -4.36
C THR A 159 -8.12 3.83 -4.45
N SER A 160 -8.58 3.06 -3.46
CA SER A 160 -9.98 2.84 -3.14
C SER A 160 -10.19 2.92 -1.63
N GLU A 161 -11.37 3.37 -1.22
CA GLU A 161 -11.79 3.38 0.18
C GLU A 161 -12.95 2.41 0.37
N VAL A 162 -13.03 1.80 1.55
CA VAL A 162 -14.07 0.84 1.93
C VAL A 162 -14.89 1.37 3.09
N PHE A 163 -16.21 1.14 3.07
CA PHE A 163 -17.15 1.65 4.06
C PHE A 163 -17.48 0.59 5.11
N TYR A 164 -17.29 0.93 6.38
CA TYR A 164 -17.74 0.16 7.54
C TYR A 164 -17.90 1.12 8.73
N ASP A 165 -18.58 0.70 9.79
CA ASP A 165 -18.79 1.50 11.02
C ASP A 165 -19.28 2.95 10.82
N GLY A 166 -19.98 3.20 9.71
CA GLY A 166 -20.59 4.49 9.40
C GLY A 166 -19.72 5.46 8.62
N ASP A 167 -18.48 5.12 8.27
CA ASP A 167 -17.57 5.98 7.49
C ASP A 167 -16.74 5.19 6.46
N TYR A 168 -15.99 5.91 5.63
CA TYR A 168 -15.04 5.35 4.67
C TYR A 168 -13.62 5.33 5.23
N HIS A 169 -12.88 4.28 4.91
CA HIS A 169 -11.53 4.05 5.41
C HIS A 169 -10.57 3.74 4.24
N LEU A 170 -9.36 4.32 4.28
CA LEU A 170 -8.33 4.08 3.27
C LEU A 170 -7.43 2.90 3.68
N LEU A 171 -7.51 1.82 2.91
CA LEU A 171 -6.63 0.66 2.99
C LEU A 171 -5.97 0.46 1.64
N ASP A 172 -4.74 0.96 1.49
CA ASP A 172 -4.01 0.88 0.22
C ASP A 172 -2.97 -0.24 0.28
N SER A 173 -3.18 -1.29 -0.51
CA SER A 173 -2.26 -2.43 -0.60
C SER A 173 -1.11 -2.22 -1.57
N ASP A 174 -1.13 -1.18 -2.41
CA ASP A 174 -0.01 -0.86 -3.30
C ASP A 174 1.14 -0.27 -2.48
N GLU A 175 0.96 0.94 -1.93
CA GLU A 175 1.94 1.61 -1.06
C GLU A 175 1.96 1.06 0.39
N HIS A 176 1.21 -0.02 0.67
CA HIS A 176 1.08 -0.68 1.99
C HIS A 176 0.59 0.28 3.09
N LEU A 177 -0.33 1.19 2.78
CA LEU A 177 -0.84 2.18 3.71
C LEU A 177 -2.04 1.66 4.51
N GLN A 178 -1.90 1.74 5.83
CA GLN A 178 -2.99 1.74 6.80
C GLN A 178 -2.68 2.84 7.81
N VAL A 179 -3.20 4.03 7.54
CA VAL A 179 -2.96 5.23 8.37
C VAL A 179 -4.01 5.26 9.47
N LEU A 180 -3.57 5.40 10.73
CA LEU A 180 -4.48 5.51 11.86
C LEU A 180 -4.82 6.97 12.15
N ASP A 181 -6.09 7.23 12.45
CA ASP A 181 -6.57 8.51 12.97
C ASP A 181 -6.05 8.74 14.42
N ARG A 182 -6.34 9.91 15.00
CA ARG A 182 -5.79 10.36 16.29
C ARG A 182 -6.17 9.49 17.49
N ASP A 183 -7.20 8.67 17.36
CA ASP A 183 -7.54 7.64 18.35
C ASP A 183 -6.60 6.42 18.29
N ASN A 184 -5.67 6.36 17.33
CA ASN A 184 -4.75 5.25 17.05
C ASN A 184 -5.45 3.88 16.90
N LEU A 185 -6.71 3.88 16.49
CA LEU A 185 -7.51 2.67 16.30
C LEU A 185 -8.27 2.71 14.98
N THR A 186 -8.93 3.82 14.68
CA THR A 186 -9.70 4.00 13.46
C THR A 186 -8.75 4.23 12.29
N ILE A 187 -9.01 3.57 11.16
CA ILE A 187 -8.27 3.79 9.92
C ILE A 187 -8.75 5.09 9.29
N ALA A 188 -7.85 6.02 9.00
CA ALA A 188 -8.21 7.30 8.40
C ALA A 188 -8.72 7.12 6.97
N SER A 189 -9.73 7.90 6.61
CA SER A 189 -10.13 8.16 5.23
C SER A 189 -9.08 8.99 4.49
N GLU A 190 -9.15 8.97 3.17
CA GLU A 190 -8.33 9.85 2.33
C GLU A 190 -8.63 11.33 2.61
N GLY A 191 -9.88 11.67 2.92
CA GLY A 191 -10.29 13.03 3.27
C GLY A 191 -9.64 13.52 4.56
N GLN A 192 -9.56 12.67 5.59
CA GLN A 192 -8.86 12.98 6.83
C GLN A 192 -7.36 13.17 6.60
N ILE A 193 -6.73 12.32 5.80
CA ILE A 193 -5.31 12.45 5.44
C ILE A 193 -5.07 13.75 4.67
N SER A 194 -5.92 14.09 3.69
CA SER A 194 -5.80 15.34 2.93
C SER A 194 -6.05 16.59 3.77
N ALA A 195 -6.83 16.49 4.84
CA ALA A 195 -7.08 17.60 5.75
C ALA A 195 -5.92 17.80 6.75
N ASP A 196 -5.26 16.70 7.15
CA ASP A 196 -4.16 16.68 8.11
C ASP A 196 -3.06 15.68 7.70
N HIS A 197 -2.07 16.18 6.95
CA HIS A 197 -0.93 15.38 6.49
C HIS A 197 -0.10 14.77 7.63
N ASP A 198 -0.18 15.28 8.85
CA ASP A 198 0.54 14.70 9.98
C ASP A 198 0.09 13.25 10.26
N LEU A 199 -1.15 12.87 9.91
CA LEU A 199 -1.62 11.50 9.98
C LEU A 199 -0.75 10.54 9.13
N MET A 200 -0.39 10.95 7.90
CA MET A 200 0.51 10.17 7.05
C MET A 200 1.96 10.30 7.49
N LYS A 201 2.40 11.50 7.88
CA LYS A 201 3.80 11.77 8.29
C LYS A 201 4.24 10.97 9.52
N ARG A 202 3.29 10.55 10.38
CA ARG A 202 3.51 9.66 11.53
C ARG A 202 3.30 8.16 11.23
N SER A 203 3.01 7.81 9.98
CA SER A 203 2.79 6.43 9.49
C SER A 203 4.08 5.84 8.87
N HIS A 204 3.95 4.76 8.10
CA HIS A 204 5.02 4.16 7.30
C HIS A 204 4.49 3.76 5.92
N ALA A 205 5.09 4.30 4.87
CA ALA A 205 4.72 4.04 3.48
C ALA A 205 5.71 3.09 2.79
N TYR A 206 5.28 2.47 1.70
CA TYR A 206 6.06 1.56 0.84
C TYR A 206 6.48 0.23 1.51
N GLY A 207 5.76 -0.18 2.56
CA GLY A 207 5.85 -1.51 3.15
C GLY A 207 7.14 -1.78 3.94
N ILE A 208 7.23 -2.99 4.47
CA ILE A 208 8.26 -3.39 5.44
C ILE A 208 9.70 -3.36 4.90
N GLY A 209 9.88 -3.45 3.57
CA GLY A 209 11.20 -3.36 2.93
C GLY A 209 11.76 -1.93 2.87
N ALA A 210 10.91 -0.91 3.02
CA ALA A 210 11.31 0.49 3.02
C ALA A 210 11.92 0.89 4.37
N ALA A 211 12.95 1.73 4.32
CA ALA A 211 13.55 2.31 5.53
C ALA A 211 12.60 3.29 6.21
N GLU A 212 12.68 3.39 7.54
CA GLU A 212 12.04 4.47 8.29
C GLU A 212 12.67 5.80 7.86
N ASN A 213 11.96 6.56 7.04
CA ASN A 213 12.44 7.83 6.50
C ASN A 213 11.29 8.84 6.47
N ARG A 214 11.50 9.97 7.14
CA ARG A 214 10.55 11.07 7.22
C ARG A 214 10.25 11.71 5.85
N GLU A 215 11.26 11.83 4.99
CA GLU A 215 11.11 12.37 3.64
C GLU A 215 10.15 11.52 2.80
N THR A 216 10.19 10.19 3.00
CA THR A 216 9.32 9.24 2.31
C THR A 216 7.86 9.39 2.77
N THR A 217 7.60 9.58 4.06
CA THR A 217 6.23 9.77 4.55
C THR A 217 5.68 11.15 4.23
N GLU A 218 6.53 12.19 4.20
CA GLU A 218 6.17 13.52 3.67
C GLU A 218 5.85 13.47 2.17
N SER A 219 6.63 12.71 1.41
CA SER A 219 6.37 12.47 -0.01
C SER A 219 5.04 11.75 -0.24
N ALA A 220 4.75 10.68 0.51
CA ALA A 220 3.49 9.96 0.43
C ALA A 220 2.31 10.87 0.82
N ALA A 221 2.44 11.66 1.89
CA ALA A 221 1.41 12.62 2.31
C ALA A 221 1.06 13.62 1.20
N SER A 222 2.06 14.07 0.44
CA SER A 222 1.88 15.04 -0.65
C SER A 222 0.97 14.56 -1.80
N LEU A 223 0.78 13.24 -1.93
CA LEU A 223 -0.14 12.64 -2.91
C LEU A 223 -1.60 12.88 -2.52
N PHE A 224 -1.89 13.04 -1.24
CA PHE A 224 -3.25 13.18 -0.70
C PHE A 224 -3.61 14.66 -0.51
N CYS A 225 -4.06 15.31 -1.59
CA CYS A 225 -4.29 16.75 -1.60
C CYS A 225 -5.70 17.18 -2.07
N PHE A 226 -6.57 16.22 -2.40
CA PHE A 226 -7.93 16.50 -2.87
C PHE A 226 -8.88 16.85 -1.73
N ASP A 227 -9.45 18.05 -1.76
CA ASP A 227 -10.33 18.64 -0.75
C ASP A 227 -11.83 18.58 -1.12
N GLY A 228 -12.15 18.14 -2.34
CA GLY A 228 -13.53 18.04 -2.83
C GLY A 228 -14.31 16.83 -2.31
N PRO A 229 -15.61 16.75 -2.64
CA PRO A 229 -16.43 15.59 -2.32
C PRO A 229 -15.97 14.34 -3.08
N ARG A 230 -15.93 13.20 -2.40
CA ARG A 230 -15.60 11.89 -2.99
C ARG A 230 -16.88 11.08 -3.23
N SER A 231 -17.01 10.53 -4.42
CA SER A 231 -18.17 9.71 -4.80
C SER A 231 -17.77 8.73 -5.92
N GLY A 232 -18.72 7.88 -6.32
CA GLY A 232 -18.50 6.84 -7.32
C GLY A 232 -18.01 5.53 -6.72
N THR A 233 -17.86 4.53 -7.58
CA THR A 233 -17.36 3.18 -7.27
C THR A 233 -16.28 2.79 -8.28
N ARG A 234 -15.73 1.59 -8.13
CA ARG A 234 -15.00 0.89 -9.20
C ARG A 234 -15.85 -0.29 -9.63
N GLU A 235 -16.35 -0.27 -10.87
CA GLU A 235 -17.06 -1.42 -11.43
C GLU A 235 -16.16 -2.66 -11.33
N PRO A 236 -16.68 -3.80 -10.82
CA PRO A 236 -15.91 -5.04 -10.76
C PRO A 236 -15.35 -5.41 -12.13
N VAL A 237 -14.08 -5.79 -12.16
CA VAL A 237 -13.39 -6.23 -13.39
C VAL A 237 -12.87 -7.65 -13.19
N GLY A 238 -13.09 -8.49 -14.19
CA GLY A 238 -12.58 -9.85 -14.21
C GLY A 238 -13.58 -10.88 -13.72
N ASP A 239 -13.66 -11.98 -14.44
CA ASP A 239 -14.43 -13.18 -14.14
C ASP A 239 -13.59 -14.46 -14.33
N HIS A 240 -12.25 -14.30 -14.43
CA HIS A 240 -11.34 -15.40 -14.72
C HIS A 240 -11.39 -16.46 -13.63
N ARG A 241 -11.22 -17.72 -14.03
CA ARG A 241 -11.20 -18.88 -13.15
C ARG A 241 -10.02 -19.76 -13.50
N MET A 242 -9.36 -20.30 -12.48
CA MET A 242 -8.29 -21.28 -12.65
C MET A 242 -8.85 -22.69 -12.90
N GLU A 243 -9.68 -22.82 -13.95
CA GLU A 243 -10.25 -24.09 -14.39
C GLU A 243 -9.21 -24.87 -15.19
N ILE A 244 -8.83 -26.04 -14.67
CA ILE A 244 -7.84 -26.91 -15.30
C ILE A 244 -8.55 -28.17 -15.80
N ASN A 245 -8.69 -28.25 -17.12
CA ASN A 245 -9.17 -29.45 -17.79
C ASN A 245 -7.99 -30.14 -18.45
N LEU A 246 -7.85 -31.45 -18.24
CA LEU A 246 -6.77 -32.25 -18.79
C LEU A 246 -7.36 -33.38 -19.63
N ARG A 247 -7.16 -33.31 -20.94
CA ARG A 247 -7.44 -34.41 -21.86
C ARG A 247 -6.41 -35.54 -21.69
N PRO A 248 -6.69 -36.76 -22.17
CA PRO A 248 -5.70 -37.82 -22.14
C PRO A 248 -4.36 -37.40 -22.76
N GLY A 249 -3.28 -37.65 -22.02
CA GLY A 249 -1.92 -37.27 -22.40
C GLY A 249 -1.56 -35.79 -22.13
N GLU A 250 -2.50 -34.98 -21.60
CA GLU A 250 -2.19 -33.63 -21.11
C GLU A 250 -1.63 -33.67 -19.70
N ARG A 251 -0.69 -32.75 -19.45
CA ARG A 251 -0.21 -32.45 -18.13
C ARG A 251 0.08 -30.96 -17.98
N LEU A 252 -0.24 -30.46 -16.79
CA LEU A 252 0.17 -29.14 -16.33
C LEU A 252 1.35 -29.29 -15.36
N GLU A 253 2.42 -28.54 -15.60
CA GLU A 253 3.56 -28.42 -14.72
C GLU A 253 3.61 -27.01 -14.13
N TRP A 254 3.54 -26.91 -12.81
CA TRP A 254 3.93 -25.70 -12.10
C TRP A 254 5.43 -25.74 -11.85
N GLY A 255 6.13 -24.72 -12.35
CA GLY A 255 7.58 -24.55 -12.16
C GLY A 255 7.88 -23.33 -11.31
N TRP A 256 8.97 -23.41 -10.54
CA TRP A 256 9.46 -22.31 -9.67
C TRP A 256 10.64 -21.55 -10.27
N SER A 257 11.06 -21.88 -11.50
CA SER A 257 12.19 -21.25 -12.18
C SER A 257 11.75 -20.18 -13.16
N GLU A 258 12.53 -19.10 -13.23
CA GLU A 258 12.44 -18.07 -14.27
C GLU A 258 13.12 -18.59 -15.54
N ARG A 259 12.36 -18.75 -16.63
CA ARG A 259 12.88 -19.18 -17.95
C ARG A 259 12.87 -18.06 -18.99
N GLY A 260 12.61 -16.82 -18.56
CA GLY A 260 12.60 -15.64 -19.44
C GLY A 260 11.35 -15.50 -20.32
N LYS A 261 10.32 -16.31 -20.07
CA LYS A 261 9.05 -16.27 -20.82
C LYS A 261 8.02 -15.48 -20.02
N TYR A 262 7.55 -14.35 -20.53
CA TYR A 262 6.64 -13.47 -19.80
C TYR A 262 5.72 -12.72 -20.75
N HIS A 263 4.63 -12.20 -20.20
CA HIS A 263 3.70 -11.28 -20.82
C HIS A 263 3.85 -9.89 -20.20
N GLY A 264 3.90 -8.87 -21.05
CA GLY A 264 3.95 -7.47 -20.64
C GLY A 264 4.83 -6.61 -21.55
N PHE A 265 4.61 -5.31 -21.47
CA PHE A 265 5.36 -4.29 -22.18
C PHE A 265 6.63 -3.89 -21.42
N GLY A 266 7.76 -3.83 -22.12
CA GLY A 266 9.02 -3.38 -21.55
C GLY A 266 9.93 -4.53 -21.11
N SER A 267 10.57 -4.38 -19.95
CA SER A 267 11.50 -5.38 -19.41
C SER A 267 10.75 -6.51 -18.69
N PRO A 268 11.35 -7.72 -18.58
CA PRO A 268 10.79 -8.79 -17.77
C PRO A 268 10.53 -8.35 -16.33
N PRO A 269 9.47 -8.85 -15.69
CA PRO A 269 9.22 -8.57 -14.28
C PRO A 269 10.36 -9.12 -13.40
N PRO A 270 10.75 -8.43 -12.31
CA PRO A 270 11.85 -8.84 -11.43
C PRO A 270 11.70 -10.22 -10.79
N ARG A 271 10.47 -10.70 -10.62
CA ARG A 271 10.11 -12.00 -10.04
C ARG A 271 8.91 -12.59 -10.75
N PHE A 272 9.07 -13.78 -11.30
CA PHE A 272 8.00 -14.60 -11.86
C PHE A 272 8.49 -16.05 -11.89
N ALA A 273 7.68 -16.99 -12.37
CA ALA A 273 8.16 -18.31 -12.70
C ALA A 273 7.47 -18.81 -13.98
N ASN A 274 8.03 -19.88 -14.54
CA ASN A 274 7.46 -20.51 -15.72
C ASN A 274 7.04 -21.95 -15.47
N GLY A 275 5.78 -22.23 -15.77
CA GLY A 275 5.23 -23.57 -15.88
C GLY A 275 5.17 -24.05 -17.32
N LEU A 276 4.66 -25.26 -17.51
CA LEU A 276 4.52 -25.89 -18.82
C LEU A 276 3.14 -26.55 -18.93
N LEU A 277 2.42 -26.27 -20.02
CA LEU A 277 1.33 -27.12 -20.47
C LEU A 277 1.88 -28.03 -21.56
N HIS A 278 1.77 -29.34 -21.38
CA HIS A 278 2.27 -30.33 -22.32
C HIS A 278 1.16 -31.30 -22.72
N TRP A 279 1.01 -31.57 -24.01
CA TRP A 279 0.07 -32.56 -24.53
C TRP A 279 0.74 -33.53 -25.50
N SER A 280 0.81 -34.80 -25.12
CA SER A 280 1.05 -35.89 -26.06
C SER A 280 -0.28 -36.35 -26.64
N VAL A 281 -0.60 -35.92 -27.86
CA VAL A 281 -1.93 -36.09 -28.44
C VAL A 281 -2.19 -37.57 -28.77
N PRO A 282 -3.27 -38.20 -28.26
CA PRO A 282 -3.64 -39.56 -28.63
C PRO A 282 -4.20 -39.59 -30.06
N LEU A 283 -3.40 -40.07 -31.02
CA LEU A 283 -3.73 -40.05 -32.46
C LEU A 283 -4.54 -41.25 -32.96
N ALA A 284 -4.89 -42.19 -32.08
CA ALA A 284 -5.71 -43.36 -32.47
C ALA A 284 -7.16 -42.99 -32.83
N GLN A 285 -7.61 -41.79 -32.48
CA GLN A 285 -8.97 -41.30 -32.70
C GLN A 285 -8.98 -39.78 -32.81
N THR A 286 -9.98 -39.22 -33.51
CA THR A 286 -10.10 -37.77 -33.71
C THR A 286 -10.94 -37.07 -32.63
N ARG A 287 -11.46 -37.79 -31.63
CA ARG A 287 -12.41 -37.24 -30.64
C ARG A 287 -11.86 -36.08 -29.80
N TRP A 288 -10.54 -35.96 -29.71
CA TRP A 288 -9.85 -34.90 -28.97
C TRP A 288 -9.49 -33.67 -29.83
N ALA A 289 -9.71 -33.76 -31.14
CA ALA A 289 -9.65 -32.61 -32.02
C ALA A 289 -10.91 -31.78 -31.84
N LEU A 290 -10.76 -30.44 -31.90
CA LEU A 290 -11.88 -29.52 -31.98
C LEU A 290 -12.74 -29.79 -33.23
N SER A 291 -12.07 -30.13 -34.34
CA SER A 291 -12.74 -30.58 -35.56
C SER A 291 -11.83 -31.47 -36.40
N SER A 292 -12.42 -32.33 -37.22
CA SER A 292 -11.70 -33.13 -38.21
C SER A 292 -12.58 -33.32 -39.45
N THR A 293 -11.97 -33.19 -40.64
CA THR A 293 -12.62 -33.35 -41.93
C THR A 293 -11.77 -34.26 -42.81
N HIS A 294 -12.33 -35.40 -43.25
CA HIS A 294 -11.62 -36.43 -44.03
C HIS A 294 -10.31 -36.93 -43.38
N VAL A 295 -10.28 -36.98 -42.04
CA VAL A 295 -9.19 -37.55 -41.26
C VAL A 295 -9.73 -38.72 -40.45
N SER A 296 -8.98 -39.82 -40.39
CA SER A 296 -9.33 -41.00 -39.61
C SER A 296 -8.17 -41.43 -38.70
N GLY A 297 -8.50 -41.94 -37.51
CA GLY A 297 -7.52 -42.50 -36.59
C GLY A 297 -7.24 -43.96 -36.91
N THR A 298 -5.96 -44.32 -36.90
CA THR A 298 -5.46 -45.66 -37.18
C THR A 298 -4.45 -46.08 -36.11
N THR A 299 -4.00 -47.33 -36.14
CA THR A 299 -2.89 -47.81 -35.29
C THR A 299 -1.56 -47.12 -35.60
N GLU A 300 -1.49 -46.46 -36.74
CA GLU A 300 -0.31 -45.87 -37.33
C GLU A 300 -0.28 -44.32 -37.21
N GLY A 301 -1.31 -43.73 -36.60
CA GLY A 301 -1.50 -42.29 -36.45
C GLY A 301 -2.81 -41.79 -37.08
N LEU A 302 -2.91 -40.48 -37.27
CA LEU A 302 -4.02 -39.87 -38.02
C LEU A 302 -3.67 -39.83 -39.51
N VAL A 303 -4.60 -40.26 -40.36
CA VAL A 303 -4.41 -40.32 -41.82
C VAL A 303 -5.49 -39.49 -42.51
N ALA A 304 -5.06 -38.65 -43.45
CA ALA A 304 -5.92 -37.96 -44.41
C ALA A 304 -5.77 -38.58 -45.80
N GLU A 305 -6.84 -39.17 -46.33
CA GLU A 305 -6.89 -39.62 -47.73
C GLU A 305 -7.55 -38.52 -48.58
N GLY A 306 -6.78 -37.93 -49.50
CA GLY A 306 -7.18 -36.71 -50.20
C GLY A 306 -7.01 -35.46 -49.32
N GLN A 307 -7.88 -34.46 -49.53
CA GLN A 307 -7.85 -33.20 -48.79
C GLN A 307 -8.46 -33.39 -47.39
N GLY A 308 -7.59 -33.37 -46.38
CA GLY A 308 -7.97 -33.56 -44.98
C GLY A 308 -7.46 -32.45 -44.06
N GLU A 309 -8.22 -32.23 -42.99
CA GLU A 309 -7.97 -31.20 -41.97
C GLU A 309 -8.24 -31.76 -40.58
N VAL A 310 -7.36 -31.44 -39.62
CA VAL A 310 -7.62 -31.63 -38.19
C VAL A 310 -7.24 -30.37 -37.42
N VAL A 311 -8.09 -29.96 -36.48
CA VAL A 311 -7.88 -28.78 -35.65
C VAL A 311 -7.86 -29.17 -34.18
N TYR A 312 -6.80 -28.77 -33.48
CA TYR A 312 -6.66 -28.90 -32.04
C TYR A 312 -6.79 -27.54 -31.37
N GLU A 313 -7.48 -27.49 -30.24
CA GLU A 313 -7.56 -26.29 -29.42
C GLU A 313 -6.70 -26.45 -28.18
N ILE A 314 -5.93 -25.42 -27.86
CA ILE A 314 -5.13 -25.29 -26.65
C ILE A 314 -5.75 -24.20 -25.81
N ARG A 315 -5.98 -24.49 -24.53
CA ARG A 315 -6.52 -23.56 -23.54
C ARG A 315 -5.70 -23.68 -22.26
N SER A 316 -5.46 -22.56 -21.61
CA SER A 316 -4.78 -22.51 -20.33
C SER A 316 -5.41 -21.43 -19.45
N PRO A 317 -5.62 -21.70 -18.14
CA PRO A 317 -5.99 -20.64 -17.20
C PRO A 317 -4.80 -19.73 -16.85
N TYR A 318 -3.57 -20.10 -17.22
CA TYR A 318 -2.38 -19.25 -17.15
C TYR A 318 -2.08 -18.64 -18.52
N VAL A 319 -1.52 -17.43 -18.55
CA VAL A 319 -1.13 -16.78 -19.81
C VAL A 319 -0.04 -17.58 -20.53
N LEU A 320 -0.25 -17.81 -21.83
CA LEU A 320 0.65 -18.52 -22.74
C LEU A 320 1.70 -17.54 -23.26
N VAL A 321 2.98 -17.82 -23.00
CA VAL A 321 4.12 -16.91 -23.22
C VAL A 321 5.24 -17.53 -24.05
N GLY A 322 4.91 -18.59 -24.79
CA GLY A 322 5.83 -19.33 -25.63
C GLY A 322 5.39 -20.77 -25.84
N GLY A 323 6.19 -21.52 -26.58
CA GLY A 323 5.96 -22.94 -26.76
C GLY A 323 6.57 -23.51 -28.02
N GLN A 324 6.32 -24.79 -28.22
CA GLN A 324 6.77 -25.54 -29.38
C GLN A 324 5.80 -26.66 -29.74
N LEU A 325 5.86 -27.04 -31.01
CA LEU A 325 5.11 -28.13 -31.61
C LEU A 325 6.11 -29.16 -32.13
N LEU A 326 6.07 -30.38 -31.62
CA LEU A 326 6.86 -31.50 -32.12
C LEU A 326 5.92 -32.45 -32.84
N SER A 327 6.03 -32.54 -34.16
CA SER A 327 5.13 -33.34 -35.00
C SER A 327 5.91 -34.17 -36.00
N GLN A 328 5.46 -35.39 -36.26
CA GLN A 328 5.99 -36.21 -37.36
C GLN A 328 4.91 -36.32 -38.42
N VAL A 329 5.01 -35.51 -39.46
CA VAL A 329 4.06 -35.49 -40.58
C VAL A 329 4.75 -36.08 -41.82
N GLU A 330 4.13 -37.10 -42.40
CA GLU A 330 4.47 -37.62 -43.72
C GLU A 330 3.47 -37.06 -44.75
N GLY A 331 3.92 -36.67 -45.95
CA GLY A 331 3.06 -36.14 -47.01
C GLY A 331 2.88 -34.62 -46.97
N ASP A 332 1.85 -34.08 -47.63
CA ASP A 332 1.70 -32.64 -47.90
C ASP A 332 0.96 -31.88 -46.77
N GLY A 333 1.05 -32.35 -45.52
CA GLY A 333 0.39 -31.72 -44.38
C GLY A 333 1.14 -30.47 -43.90
N VAL A 334 0.44 -29.35 -43.76
CA VAL A 334 0.99 -28.07 -43.29
C VAL A 334 0.30 -27.62 -42.02
N TRP A 335 1.11 -27.21 -41.03
CA TRP A 335 0.60 -26.63 -39.80
C TRP A 335 0.30 -25.13 -39.94
N SER A 336 -0.76 -24.69 -39.27
CA SER A 336 -1.09 -23.28 -39.10
C SER A 336 -1.66 -23.04 -37.70
N MET A 337 -1.50 -21.83 -37.17
CA MET A 337 -2.02 -21.40 -35.88
C MET A 337 -3.00 -20.24 -36.03
N GLN A 338 -4.01 -20.18 -35.18
CA GLN A 338 -4.95 -19.07 -35.04
C GLN A 338 -5.11 -18.76 -33.56
N LYS A 339 -4.83 -17.54 -33.12
CA LYS A 339 -5.13 -17.12 -31.74
C LYS A 339 -6.59 -16.76 -31.59
N ASP A 340 -7.04 -16.73 -30.35
CA ASP A 340 -8.38 -16.23 -30.06
C ASP A 340 -8.57 -14.77 -30.47
N GLY A 341 -9.72 -14.47 -31.08
CA GLY A 341 -10.03 -13.13 -31.62
C GLY A 341 -9.37 -12.78 -32.96
N GLU A 342 -8.54 -13.65 -33.53
CA GLU A 342 -7.98 -13.49 -34.86
C GLU A 342 -8.78 -14.28 -35.91
N ASP A 343 -9.04 -13.67 -37.07
CA ASP A 343 -9.77 -14.30 -38.18
C ASP A 343 -8.87 -15.13 -39.12
N GLU A 344 -7.56 -14.87 -39.11
CA GLU A 344 -6.61 -15.45 -40.06
C GLU A 344 -5.82 -16.63 -39.45
N TRP A 345 -5.47 -17.59 -40.30
CA TRP A 345 -4.57 -18.69 -39.95
C TRP A 345 -3.15 -18.36 -40.39
N GLN A 346 -2.21 -18.32 -39.46
CA GLN A 346 -0.81 -18.13 -39.76
C GLN A 346 -0.11 -19.47 -39.98
N THR A 347 0.42 -19.70 -41.18
CA THR A 347 1.21 -20.89 -41.49
C THR A 347 2.45 -20.97 -40.62
N LEU A 348 2.72 -22.14 -40.06
CA LEU A 348 3.89 -22.41 -39.24
C LEU A 348 5.04 -22.91 -40.11
N SER A 349 6.22 -22.33 -39.92
CA SER A 349 7.44 -22.73 -40.63
C SER A 349 8.29 -23.67 -39.77
N GLY A 350 8.66 -24.81 -40.33
CA GLY A 350 9.55 -25.79 -39.71
C GLY A 350 9.20 -27.20 -40.15
N ASP A 351 10.09 -28.15 -39.89
CA ASP A 351 9.86 -29.58 -40.13
C ASP A 351 10.22 -30.32 -38.84
N GLY A 352 9.33 -31.20 -38.37
CA GLY A 352 9.49 -31.85 -37.07
C GLY A 352 9.15 -30.93 -35.90
N GLU A 353 10.08 -30.06 -35.54
CA GLU A 353 10.04 -29.16 -34.38
C GLU A 353 9.78 -27.73 -34.83
N ILE A 354 8.66 -27.15 -34.40
CA ILE A 354 8.23 -25.80 -34.77
C ILE A 354 8.10 -24.96 -33.52
N ASN A 355 8.89 -23.88 -33.45
CA ASN A 355 8.86 -22.92 -32.35
C ASN A 355 7.63 -21.98 -32.51
N LEU A 356 6.90 -21.74 -31.42
CA LEU A 356 5.70 -20.88 -31.36
C LEU A 356 5.96 -19.52 -30.66
N ASP A 357 7.17 -19.27 -30.17
CA ASP A 357 7.55 -18.07 -29.40
C ASP A 357 7.29 -16.76 -30.14
N ASP A 358 7.63 -16.70 -31.42
CA ASP A 358 7.40 -15.50 -32.25
C ASP A 358 5.90 -15.19 -32.42
N LEU A 359 5.07 -16.21 -32.22
CA LEU A 359 3.63 -16.08 -32.23
C LEU A 359 3.07 -15.76 -30.84
N LEU A 360 3.83 -15.98 -29.76
CA LEU A 360 3.41 -15.64 -28.39
C LEU A 360 4.40 -14.65 -27.76
N PRO A 361 4.68 -13.50 -28.39
CA PRO A 361 5.70 -12.57 -27.90
C PRO A 361 5.21 -11.83 -26.65
N PRO A 362 6.13 -11.39 -25.75
CA PRO A 362 5.76 -10.73 -24.50
C PRO A 362 4.86 -9.50 -24.65
N ALA A 363 5.19 -8.64 -25.61
CA ALA A 363 4.45 -7.40 -25.88
C ALA A 363 3.35 -7.64 -26.92
N SER A 364 2.35 -8.44 -26.56
CA SER A 364 1.17 -8.70 -27.39
C SER A 364 -0.11 -8.71 -26.55
N VAL A 365 -1.27 -8.97 -27.16
CA VAL A 365 -2.49 -9.27 -26.39
C VAL A 365 -2.30 -10.62 -25.70
N ALA A 366 -2.62 -10.69 -24.40
CA ALA A 366 -2.45 -11.91 -23.62
C ALA A 366 -3.23 -13.08 -24.25
N CYS A 367 -2.56 -14.21 -24.41
CA CYS A 367 -3.12 -15.39 -25.03
C CYS A 367 -3.43 -16.45 -23.97
N TYR A 368 -4.69 -16.88 -23.88
CA TYR A 368 -5.13 -18.00 -23.03
C TYR A 368 -5.68 -19.16 -23.87
N ARG A 369 -5.81 -18.94 -25.17
CA ARG A 369 -6.37 -19.89 -26.13
C ARG A 369 -5.83 -19.66 -27.53
N PHE A 370 -5.47 -20.74 -28.21
CA PHE A 370 -5.21 -20.75 -29.65
C PHE A 370 -5.60 -22.11 -30.25
N ARG A 371 -5.66 -22.16 -31.58
CA ARG A 371 -5.94 -23.37 -32.35
C ARG A 371 -4.76 -23.69 -33.24
N LEU A 372 -4.46 -24.98 -33.37
CA LEU A 372 -3.50 -25.52 -34.32
C LEU A 372 -4.25 -26.36 -35.35
N ARG A 373 -3.97 -26.13 -36.61
CA ARG A 373 -4.57 -26.87 -37.72
C ARG A 373 -3.48 -27.52 -38.55
N LEU A 374 -3.63 -28.82 -38.79
CA LEU A 374 -2.91 -29.55 -39.82
C LEU A 374 -3.84 -29.76 -41.02
N GLN A 375 -3.46 -29.25 -42.18
CA GLN A 375 -4.24 -29.34 -43.41
C GLN A 375 -3.36 -29.68 -44.61
N GLY A 376 -3.86 -30.50 -45.53
CA GLY A 376 -3.11 -30.85 -46.73
C GLY A 376 -3.75 -31.99 -47.52
N THR A 377 -3.04 -32.48 -48.53
CA THR A 377 -3.43 -33.67 -49.30
C THR A 377 -2.60 -34.88 -48.87
N ASN A 378 -3.22 -36.05 -48.67
CA ASN A 378 -2.51 -37.32 -48.48
C ASN A 378 -1.38 -37.25 -47.45
N TRP A 379 -1.73 -36.94 -46.19
CA TRP A 379 -0.76 -36.85 -45.10
C TRP A 379 -1.05 -37.86 -44.00
N THR A 380 0.01 -38.25 -43.28
CA THR A 380 -0.07 -39.08 -42.07
C THR A 380 0.66 -38.40 -40.93
N LEU A 381 -0.03 -38.15 -39.83
CA LEU A 381 0.54 -37.64 -38.59
C LEU A 381 0.86 -38.81 -37.66
N ARG A 382 2.14 -39.10 -37.47
CA ARG A 382 2.65 -40.24 -36.66
C ARG A 382 2.70 -39.93 -35.17
N SER A 383 3.09 -38.71 -34.84
CA SER A 383 3.20 -38.23 -33.46
C SER A 383 2.94 -36.74 -33.41
N LEU A 384 2.38 -36.29 -32.28
CA LEU A 384 2.15 -34.88 -32.00
C LEU A 384 2.32 -34.61 -30.51
N THR A 385 3.28 -33.76 -30.19
CA THR A 385 3.48 -33.19 -28.86
C THR A 385 3.38 -31.68 -28.97
N ILE A 386 2.58 -31.08 -28.10
CA ILE A 386 2.39 -29.64 -28.01
C ILE A 386 2.87 -29.21 -26.63
N GLU A 387 3.76 -28.24 -26.58
CA GLU A 387 4.32 -27.68 -25.35
C GLU A 387 4.10 -26.17 -25.34
N ASN A 388 3.62 -25.63 -24.23
CA ASN A 388 3.41 -24.21 -24.06
C ASN A 388 3.97 -23.72 -22.74
N ASP A 389 4.80 -22.68 -22.83
CA ASP A 389 5.32 -21.98 -21.66
C ASP A 389 4.21 -21.12 -21.04
N LEU A 390 4.10 -21.21 -19.72
CA LEU A 390 3.14 -20.45 -18.92
C LEU A 390 3.89 -19.45 -18.06
N GLN A 391 3.35 -18.24 -17.89
CA GLN A 391 3.81 -17.37 -16.81
C GLN A 391 2.99 -17.66 -15.55
N MET A 392 3.68 -17.77 -14.41
CA MET A 392 3.10 -18.05 -13.11
C MET A 392 3.63 -17.10 -12.05
N ALA A 393 2.79 -16.81 -11.07
CA ALA A 393 3.14 -16.07 -9.87
C ALA A 393 3.65 -17.03 -8.79
N PRO A 394 4.93 -16.96 -8.38
CA PRO A 394 5.50 -17.93 -7.44
C PRO A 394 4.79 -17.98 -6.08
N LEU A 395 4.21 -16.85 -5.65
CA LEU A 395 3.52 -16.75 -4.36
C LEU A 395 2.23 -17.59 -4.29
N ALA A 396 1.57 -17.85 -5.43
CA ALA A 396 0.34 -18.63 -5.50
C ALA A 396 0.57 -20.14 -5.69
N LEU A 397 1.82 -20.56 -5.93
CA LEU A 397 2.12 -21.95 -6.24
C LEU A 397 2.02 -22.85 -4.98
N PRO A 398 1.59 -24.12 -5.13
CA PRO A 398 1.37 -25.05 -4.02
C PRO A 398 2.68 -25.65 -3.49
N ALA A 399 3.54 -24.79 -2.92
CA ALA A 399 4.84 -25.15 -2.38
C ALA A 399 4.73 -26.00 -1.11
N LEU A 400 5.69 -26.92 -0.95
CA LEU A 400 5.87 -27.72 0.26
C LEU A 400 6.89 -27.05 1.17
N CYS A 401 6.63 -27.06 2.47
CA CYS A 401 7.55 -26.58 3.51
C CYS A 401 8.24 -27.76 4.21
N VAL A 402 9.34 -27.50 4.92
CA VAL A 402 9.99 -28.52 5.77
C VAL A 402 8.99 -29.06 6.79
N GLY A 403 9.00 -30.38 6.98
CA GLY A 403 8.08 -31.09 7.85
C GLY A 403 6.95 -31.78 7.06
N THR A 404 5.84 -32.02 7.75
CA THR A 404 4.69 -32.73 7.18
C THR A 404 3.75 -31.76 6.48
N ASN A 405 3.52 -32.01 5.19
CA ASN A 405 2.54 -31.29 4.38
C ASN A 405 1.33 -32.18 4.14
N GLN A 406 0.13 -31.62 4.31
CA GLN A 406 -1.10 -32.23 3.79
C GLN A 406 -1.44 -31.61 2.44
N VAL A 407 -1.53 -32.45 1.42
CA VAL A 407 -1.84 -32.05 0.05
C VAL A 407 -3.18 -32.62 -0.33
N HIS A 408 -4.06 -31.79 -0.86
CA HIS A 408 -5.39 -32.17 -1.29
C HIS A 408 -5.51 -32.05 -2.80
N TYR A 409 -6.01 -33.11 -3.43
CA TYR A 409 -6.44 -33.13 -4.81
C TYR A 409 -7.98 -33.14 -4.88
N SER A 410 -8.53 -32.45 -5.87
CA SER A 410 -9.96 -32.50 -6.20
C SER A 410 -10.21 -32.31 -7.70
N ASP A 411 -11.26 -32.91 -8.25
CA ASP A 411 -11.74 -32.67 -9.61
C ASP A 411 -13.25 -32.93 -9.77
N GLY A 412 -13.85 -32.42 -10.86
CA GLY A 412 -15.28 -32.50 -11.16
C GLY A 412 -15.70 -33.59 -12.17
N SER A 413 -14.82 -34.55 -12.47
CA SER A 413 -15.04 -35.55 -13.53
C SER A 413 -15.88 -36.73 -13.04
N ASP A 414 -16.49 -37.49 -13.95
CA ASP A 414 -17.12 -38.79 -13.65
C ASP A 414 -16.08 -39.92 -13.63
N ALA A 415 -15.18 -39.92 -14.61
CA ALA A 415 -14.06 -40.86 -14.75
C ALA A 415 -12.72 -40.13 -14.71
N ARG A 416 -11.71 -40.72 -14.08
CA ARG A 416 -10.38 -40.12 -13.96
C ARG A 416 -9.29 -41.15 -13.76
N GLN A 417 -8.10 -40.87 -14.30
CA GLN A 417 -6.86 -41.49 -13.88
C GLN A 417 -5.77 -40.42 -13.97
N VAL A 418 -5.37 -39.90 -12.81
CA VAL A 418 -4.44 -38.78 -12.74
C VAL A 418 -3.16 -39.21 -12.04
N ARG A 419 -2.03 -38.73 -12.53
CA ARG A 419 -0.75 -38.88 -11.86
C ARG A 419 -0.29 -37.53 -11.34
N LEU A 420 -0.12 -37.45 -10.03
CA LEU A 420 0.46 -36.30 -9.35
C LEU A 420 1.94 -36.57 -9.10
N THR A 421 2.81 -35.63 -9.44
CA THR A 421 4.24 -35.72 -9.14
C THR A 421 4.77 -34.43 -8.52
N TYR A 422 5.28 -34.52 -7.30
CA TYR A 422 6.01 -33.43 -6.63
C TYR A 422 7.51 -33.66 -6.75
N ARG A 423 8.27 -32.60 -7.00
CA ARG A 423 9.75 -32.59 -7.00
C ARG A 423 10.27 -31.43 -6.18
N TRP A 424 11.16 -31.72 -5.24
CA TRP A 424 11.80 -30.72 -4.37
C TRP A 424 13.24 -31.09 -4.04
N GLN A 425 13.92 -30.18 -3.37
CA GLN A 425 15.28 -30.33 -2.87
C GLN A 425 15.30 -30.17 -1.35
N GLU A 426 16.08 -30.99 -0.66
CA GLU A 426 16.31 -30.92 0.79
C GLU A 426 17.73 -30.46 1.07
N ARG A 427 17.90 -29.59 2.06
CA ARG A 427 19.19 -28.97 2.41
C ARG A 427 19.41 -28.93 3.92
N ASP A 428 20.63 -29.26 4.35
CA ASP A 428 20.98 -29.41 5.78
C ASP A 428 22.18 -28.56 6.26
N ASP A 429 22.94 -27.93 5.37
CA ASP A 429 24.15 -27.17 5.70
C ASP A 429 23.86 -25.78 6.27
N TRP A 430 22.74 -25.17 5.88
CA TRP A 430 22.34 -23.85 6.38
C TRP A 430 21.73 -23.98 7.78
N LYS A 431 22.05 -23.00 8.64
CA LYS A 431 21.55 -22.95 10.01
C LYS A 431 20.29 -22.10 10.07
N VAL A 432 19.28 -22.64 10.74
CA VAL A 432 18.08 -21.86 11.10
C VAL A 432 18.41 -21.06 12.35
N PRO A 433 18.17 -19.74 12.38
CA PRO A 433 18.27 -18.98 13.62
C PRO A 433 17.38 -19.58 14.70
N SER A 434 17.89 -19.60 15.94
CA SER A 434 17.09 -20.02 17.09
C SER A 434 15.90 -19.09 17.32
N LYS A 435 14.89 -19.61 18.05
CA LYS A 435 13.78 -18.79 18.54
C LYS A 435 14.32 -17.68 19.44
N VAL A 436 13.83 -16.46 19.24
CA VAL A 436 14.22 -15.29 20.03
C VAL A 436 13.50 -15.31 21.38
N ASP A 437 14.23 -15.04 22.45
CA ASP A 437 13.74 -14.98 23.84
C ASP A 437 14.07 -13.63 24.50
N GLY A 438 13.67 -13.45 25.76
CA GLY A 438 14.05 -12.28 26.57
C GLY A 438 13.38 -10.99 26.15
N LEU A 439 12.20 -11.07 25.53
CA LEU A 439 11.40 -9.90 25.17
C LEU A 439 11.06 -9.08 26.41
N THR A 440 11.37 -7.80 26.39
CA THR A 440 11.09 -6.83 27.45
C THR A 440 10.61 -5.54 26.81
N PRO A 441 9.50 -4.95 27.27
CA PRO A 441 8.61 -5.36 28.36
C PRO A 441 7.73 -6.57 28.01
N ASP A 442 7.33 -7.29 29.06
CA ASP A 442 6.43 -8.44 29.00
C ASP A 442 5.53 -8.48 30.26
N ALA A 443 4.58 -9.43 30.30
CA ALA A 443 3.66 -9.68 31.41
C ALA A 443 2.76 -8.49 31.76
N GLY A 444 2.42 -7.67 30.75
CA GLY A 444 1.51 -6.54 30.90
C GLY A 444 2.11 -5.36 31.66
N GLN A 445 3.43 -5.32 31.84
CA GLN A 445 4.13 -4.27 32.60
C GLN A 445 3.86 -2.88 31.99
N PRO A 446 3.33 -1.92 32.77
CA PRO A 446 3.14 -0.55 32.30
C PRO A 446 4.46 0.16 32.00
N GLN A 447 4.55 0.77 30.82
CA GLN A 447 5.70 1.52 30.37
C GLN A 447 5.43 3.02 30.47
N ALA A 448 6.17 3.71 31.34
CA ALA A 448 6.10 5.17 31.50
C ALA A 448 6.82 5.89 30.34
N ALA A 449 6.37 5.66 29.11
CA ALA A 449 6.94 6.21 27.89
C ALA A 449 5.90 6.22 26.77
N SER A 450 5.83 7.31 26.01
CA SER A 450 5.02 7.41 24.79
C SER A 450 5.72 6.83 23.56
N ARG A 451 7.06 6.77 23.61
CA ARG A 451 7.92 6.05 22.68
C ARG A 451 8.52 4.85 23.38
N VAL A 452 7.75 3.76 23.43
CA VAL A 452 8.16 2.56 24.14
C VAL A 452 9.37 1.93 23.45
N ARG A 453 10.39 1.59 24.25
CA ARG A 453 11.55 0.83 23.83
C ARG A 453 11.31 -0.66 24.11
N LEU A 454 11.41 -1.47 23.07
CA LEU A 454 11.19 -2.91 23.10
C LEU A 454 12.53 -3.59 22.81
N THR A 455 12.98 -4.49 23.69
CA THR A 455 14.31 -5.13 23.62
C THR A 455 14.19 -6.64 23.73
N TRP A 456 15.10 -7.38 23.10
CA TRP A 456 15.15 -8.84 23.19
C TRP A 456 16.59 -9.34 23.34
N ALA A 457 16.76 -10.61 23.73
CA ALA A 457 18.07 -11.23 23.74
C ALA A 457 18.52 -11.56 22.30
N PRO A 458 19.81 -11.41 21.96
CA PRO A 458 20.31 -11.80 20.64
C PRO A 458 19.99 -13.28 20.35
N GLY A 459 19.34 -13.55 19.23
CA GLY A 459 19.03 -14.91 18.79
C GLY A 459 20.29 -15.59 18.22
N GLU A 460 20.57 -16.83 18.63
CA GLU A 460 21.69 -17.61 18.08
C GLU A 460 21.50 -17.76 16.55
N GLY A 461 22.52 -17.36 15.79
CA GLY A 461 22.51 -17.44 14.31
C GLY A 461 21.79 -16.29 13.61
N ALA A 462 21.19 -15.34 14.33
CA ALA A 462 20.54 -14.18 13.75
C ALA A 462 21.53 -13.02 13.50
N GLN A 463 21.39 -12.33 12.37
CA GLN A 463 22.07 -11.08 12.04
C GLN A 463 21.13 -9.88 11.94
N ASP A 464 19.84 -10.14 11.76
CA ASP A 464 18.79 -9.13 11.63
C ASP A 464 17.48 -9.71 12.19
N TYR A 465 16.49 -8.86 12.37
CA TYR A 465 15.24 -9.23 13.02
C TYR A 465 14.02 -8.66 12.30
N HIS A 466 12.94 -9.42 12.32
CA HIS A 466 11.61 -8.96 11.96
C HIS A 466 10.83 -8.78 13.25
N PHE A 467 10.38 -7.55 13.51
CA PHE A 467 9.59 -7.12 14.65
C PHE A 467 8.14 -6.89 14.22
N ARG A 468 7.18 -7.33 15.05
CA ARG A 468 5.76 -7.06 14.87
C ARG A 468 5.09 -6.70 16.19
N LEU A 469 4.23 -5.68 16.18
CA LEU A 469 3.36 -5.30 17.31
C LEU A 469 1.92 -5.09 16.85
N GLY A 470 0.98 -5.66 17.59
CA GLY A 470 -0.45 -5.66 17.32
C GLY A 470 -1.33 -5.63 18.56
N LEU A 471 -2.63 -5.84 18.34
CA LEU A 471 -3.66 -5.92 19.38
C LEU A 471 -4.10 -7.36 19.68
N ASP A 472 -3.95 -8.26 18.72
CA ASP A 472 -4.28 -9.67 18.91
C ASP A 472 -3.22 -10.37 19.76
N THR A 473 -3.62 -11.35 20.56
CA THR A 473 -2.73 -11.99 21.55
C THR A 473 -1.55 -12.73 20.93
N GLY A 474 -1.66 -13.12 19.65
CA GLY A 474 -0.60 -13.76 18.88
C GLY A 474 0.34 -12.76 18.19
N ALA A 475 0.01 -11.46 18.23
CA ALA A 475 0.60 -10.43 17.39
C ALA A 475 0.70 -10.88 15.92
N GLU A 476 -0.31 -11.60 15.42
CA GLU A 476 -0.35 -12.06 14.03
C GLU A 476 -0.47 -10.89 13.07
N HIS A 477 -1.13 -9.83 13.51
CA HIS A 477 -1.36 -8.66 12.70
C HIS A 477 -0.77 -7.40 13.33
N ALA A 478 0.01 -6.65 12.55
CA ALA A 478 0.54 -5.37 13.00
C ALA A 478 -0.59 -4.34 13.20
N LEU A 479 -0.53 -3.53 14.25
CA LEU A 479 -1.51 -2.46 14.50
C LEU A 479 -1.60 -1.49 13.31
N SER A 480 -0.45 -1.19 12.72
CA SER A 480 -0.29 -0.48 11.45
C SER A 480 1.08 -0.80 10.86
N PRO A 481 1.41 -0.37 9.63
CA PRO A 481 2.73 -0.54 9.02
C PRO A 481 3.89 0.10 9.81
N VAL A 482 3.60 0.98 10.78
CA VAL A 482 4.60 1.50 11.73
C VAL A 482 5.11 0.40 12.68
N PHE A 483 4.34 -0.66 12.87
CA PHE A 483 4.59 -1.71 13.85
C PHE A 483 4.92 -3.07 13.21
N ASP A 484 5.32 -3.09 11.93
CA ASP A 484 5.83 -4.26 11.22
C ASP A 484 7.17 -3.86 10.56
N LYS A 485 8.30 -4.33 11.09
CA LYS A 485 9.63 -3.80 10.76
C LYS A 485 10.68 -4.87 10.57
N ILE A 486 11.54 -4.67 9.58
CA ILE A 486 12.87 -5.27 9.55
C ILE A 486 13.83 -4.32 10.26
N VAL A 487 14.52 -4.78 11.31
CA VAL A 487 15.28 -3.92 12.21
C VAL A 487 16.43 -3.21 11.50
N SER A 488 17.08 -3.84 10.53
CA SER A 488 18.08 -3.20 9.66
C SER A 488 17.55 -2.03 8.81
N LYS A 489 16.22 -1.85 8.73
CA LYS A 489 15.54 -0.74 8.04
C LYS A 489 15.08 0.37 9.00
N THR A 490 15.48 0.30 10.26
CA THR A 490 15.11 1.25 11.31
C THR A 490 16.35 1.95 11.87
N ALA A 491 16.15 2.93 12.75
CA ALA A 491 17.24 3.56 13.50
C ALA A 491 18.01 2.60 14.44
N SER A 492 17.50 1.38 14.64
CA SER A 492 18.08 0.36 15.52
C SER A 492 18.84 -0.73 14.74
N ALA A 493 19.28 -0.43 13.52
CA ALA A 493 19.98 -1.37 12.66
C ALA A 493 21.22 -1.99 13.35
N GLY A 494 21.28 -3.32 13.36
CA GLY A 494 22.36 -4.08 14.01
C GLY A 494 22.19 -4.29 15.51
N GLU A 495 21.11 -3.78 16.11
CA GLU A 495 20.85 -3.86 17.54
C GLU A 495 19.64 -4.78 17.85
N CYS A 496 19.50 -5.20 19.11
CA CYS A 496 18.39 -6.05 19.57
C CYS A 496 17.31 -5.24 20.29
N PHE A 497 16.91 -4.12 19.67
CA PHE A 497 15.79 -3.31 20.15
C PHE A 497 15.07 -2.61 19.00
N TRP A 498 13.87 -2.13 19.28
CA TRP A 498 13.15 -1.16 18.46
C TRP A 498 12.47 -0.11 19.37
N VAL A 499 12.28 1.10 18.86
CA VAL A 499 11.61 2.20 19.57
C VAL A 499 10.55 2.79 18.66
N ALA A 500 9.35 3.02 19.19
CA ALA A 500 8.31 3.70 18.42
C ALA A 500 8.81 5.05 17.86
N PRO A 501 8.57 5.36 16.58
CA PRO A 501 9.22 6.48 15.92
C PRO A 501 8.73 7.84 16.43
N GLU A 502 7.46 7.95 16.78
CA GLU A 502 6.83 9.19 17.25
C GLU A 502 6.12 8.99 18.60
N GLU A 503 5.97 10.07 19.36
CA GLU A 503 5.25 10.08 20.64
C GLU A 503 3.74 9.88 20.43
N GLY A 504 3.13 9.05 21.26
CA GLY A 504 1.66 8.94 21.31
C GLY A 504 1.02 8.15 20.16
N LEU A 505 1.77 7.23 19.54
CA LEU A 505 1.23 6.25 18.59
C LEU A 505 0.57 5.05 19.28
N LEU A 506 0.75 4.91 20.59
CA LEU A 506 0.16 3.87 21.42
C LEU A 506 -0.69 4.54 22.51
N ASN A 507 -1.86 3.99 22.76
CA ASN A 507 -2.84 4.50 23.70
C ASN A 507 -2.59 3.98 25.12
N PRO A 508 -2.89 4.78 26.16
CA PRO A 508 -2.98 4.27 27.51
C PRO A 508 -4.08 3.22 27.62
N GLU A 509 -4.04 2.42 28.70
CA GLU A 509 -5.06 1.40 29.02
C GLU A 509 -5.27 0.29 27.97
N THR A 510 -4.51 0.32 26.88
CA THR A 510 -4.52 -0.69 25.81
C THR A 510 -3.41 -1.70 26.06
N ALA A 511 -3.73 -2.99 25.91
CA ALA A 511 -2.73 -4.05 25.93
C ALA A 511 -2.22 -4.27 24.50
N TYR A 512 -0.90 -4.18 24.34
CA TYR A 512 -0.22 -4.41 23.07
C TYR A 512 0.60 -5.68 23.15
N TYR A 513 0.54 -6.49 22.10
CA TYR A 513 1.26 -7.75 21.97
C TYR A 513 2.31 -7.60 20.88
N TRP A 514 3.48 -8.19 21.09
CA TRP A 514 4.58 -8.07 20.15
C TRP A 514 5.46 -9.31 20.12
N LYS A 515 6.07 -9.56 18.96
CA LYS A 515 6.94 -10.71 18.72
C LYS A 515 8.08 -10.36 17.78
N VAL A 516 9.13 -11.18 17.83
CA VAL A 516 10.33 -11.00 17.00
C VAL A 516 10.80 -12.35 16.46
N ARG A 517 11.33 -12.38 15.22
CA ARG A 517 12.06 -13.53 14.68
C ARG A 517 13.41 -13.12 14.09
N GLY A 518 14.40 -13.99 14.19
CA GLY A 518 15.75 -13.76 13.66
C GLY A 518 15.88 -14.13 12.18
N ARG A 519 16.78 -13.45 11.47
CA ARG A 519 17.22 -13.75 10.09
C ARG A 519 18.70 -14.09 10.09
N SER A 520 19.10 -15.18 9.44
CA SER A 520 20.51 -15.55 9.28
C SER A 520 21.22 -14.72 8.20
N PRO A 521 22.57 -14.77 8.13
CA PRO A 521 23.35 -14.18 7.04
C PRO A 521 23.01 -14.71 5.65
N GLU A 522 22.64 -15.97 5.54
CA GLU A 522 22.20 -16.61 4.30
C GLU A 522 20.77 -16.19 3.91
N GLY A 523 20.06 -15.45 4.79
CA GLY A 523 18.69 -15.01 4.58
C GLY A 523 17.63 -16.00 5.06
N VAL A 524 17.97 -16.90 5.99
CA VAL A 524 17.02 -17.84 6.59
C VAL A 524 16.30 -17.18 7.76
N TRP A 525 14.97 -17.13 7.72
CA TRP A 525 14.12 -16.72 8.83
C TRP A 525 13.89 -17.88 9.80
N GLY A 526 14.21 -17.64 11.07
CA GLY A 526 13.87 -18.55 12.17
C GLY A 526 12.40 -18.42 12.59
N PRO A 527 11.97 -19.22 13.58
CA PRO A 527 10.62 -19.14 14.13
C PRO A 527 10.41 -17.81 14.86
N TRP A 528 9.14 -17.40 14.96
CA TRP A 528 8.72 -16.31 15.85
C TRP A 528 8.94 -16.66 17.32
N SER A 529 9.29 -15.66 18.13
CA SER A 529 9.27 -15.73 19.59
C SER A 529 7.88 -16.08 20.12
N GLU A 530 7.78 -16.45 21.40
CA GLU A 530 6.49 -16.32 22.07
C GLU A 530 6.12 -14.82 22.10
N PRO A 531 4.84 -14.46 21.90
CA PRO A 531 4.40 -13.08 22.03
C PRO A 531 4.60 -12.58 23.47
N ALA A 532 5.21 -11.41 23.60
CA ALA A 532 5.24 -10.65 24.84
C ALA A 532 4.15 -9.57 24.81
N HIS A 533 3.79 -9.03 25.97
CA HIS A 533 2.80 -7.95 26.02
C HIS A 533 3.02 -6.91 27.11
N PHE A 534 2.55 -5.69 26.86
CA PHE A 534 2.71 -4.55 27.77
C PHE A 534 1.53 -3.58 27.66
N ARG A 535 1.53 -2.57 28.54
CA ARG A 535 0.62 -1.42 28.49
C ARG A 535 1.42 -0.12 28.54
N VAL A 536 0.86 0.97 28.03
CA VAL A 536 1.47 2.30 28.16
C VAL A 536 0.92 3.04 29.36
N ALA A 537 1.79 3.66 30.15
CA ALA A 537 1.48 4.64 31.17
C ALA A 537 1.86 6.04 30.63
N ALA A 538 0.88 6.70 30.02
CA ALA A 538 1.00 8.03 29.42
C ALA A 538 -0.34 8.76 29.58
N PRO A 539 -0.35 10.11 29.49
CA PRO A 539 -1.61 10.83 29.48
C PRO A 539 -2.36 10.57 28.17
N GLY A 540 -3.69 10.50 28.24
CA GLY A 540 -4.53 10.44 27.05
C GLY A 540 -4.47 11.75 26.26
N LEU A 541 -4.75 11.67 24.96
CA LEU A 541 -4.81 12.81 24.05
C LEU A 541 -5.90 13.81 24.49
N PRO A 542 -5.61 15.13 24.62
CA PRO A 542 -6.63 16.12 24.99
C PRO A 542 -7.86 16.06 24.10
N VAL A 543 -9.05 16.16 24.68
CA VAL A 543 -10.32 15.97 23.96
C VAL A 543 -11.09 17.26 23.78
N ALA A 544 -11.95 17.31 22.76
CA ALA A 544 -12.77 18.48 22.42
C ALA A 544 -11.95 19.78 22.29
N ALA A 545 -10.74 19.67 21.71
CA ALA A 545 -9.87 20.82 21.50
C ALA A 545 -10.40 21.71 20.38
N SER A 546 -10.45 23.01 20.61
CA SER A 546 -11.00 23.99 19.67
C SER A 546 -10.42 25.38 19.90
N LEU A 547 -10.62 26.30 18.95
CA LEU A 547 -10.28 27.72 19.07
C LEU A 547 -11.57 28.53 19.16
N ALA A 548 -11.82 29.14 20.32
CA ALA A 548 -12.92 30.06 20.52
C ALA A 548 -12.50 31.48 20.10
N MET A 549 -13.22 32.07 19.14
CA MET A 549 -12.95 33.40 18.61
C MET A 549 -13.97 34.43 19.11
N ASP A 550 -13.46 35.53 19.68
CA ASP A 550 -14.19 36.79 19.87
C ASP A 550 -13.73 37.76 18.77
N LEU A 551 -14.52 37.85 17.70
CA LEU A 551 -14.17 38.63 16.52
C LEU A 551 -14.18 40.14 16.78
N GLU A 552 -15.02 40.62 17.71
CA GLU A 552 -15.09 42.04 18.06
C GLU A 552 -13.85 42.47 18.84
N ARG A 553 -13.47 41.68 19.86
CA ARG A 553 -12.29 41.97 20.67
C ARG A 553 -10.98 41.52 20.03
N ARG A 554 -11.07 40.82 18.90
CA ARG A 554 -9.94 40.21 18.20
C ARG A 554 -9.15 39.25 19.08
N ILE A 555 -9.86 38.44 19.87
CA ILE A 555 -9.28 37.48 20.81
C ILE A 555 -9.55 36.05 20.35
N GLY A 556 -8.53 35.19 20.40
CA GLY A 556 -8.64 33.76 20.13
C GLY A 556 -8.08 32.95 21.30
N VAL A 557 -8.90 32.07 21.87
CA VAL A 557 -8.56 31.25 23.03
C VAL A 557 -8.71 29.78 22.68
N LEU A 558 -7.61 29.03 22.76
CA LEU A 558 -7.64 27.57 22.69
C LEU A 558 -8.33 27.02 23.94
N GLN A 559 -9.22 26.05 23.75
CA GLN A 559 -9.96 25.39 24.83
C GLN A 559 -10.00 23.89 24.59
N TRP A 560 -9.85 23.09 25.65
CA TRP A 560 -9.89 21.63 25.59
C TRP A 560 -10.25 21.04 26.95
N HIS A 561 -10.48 19.73 26.98
CA HIS A 561 -10.65 18.98 28.22
C HIS A 561 -9.51 17.98 28.42
N PRO A 562 -9.07 17.74 29.67
CA PRO A 562 -8.22 16.60 29.98
C PRO A 562 -8.88 15.30 29.54
N ASN A 563 -8.09 14.35 29.01
CA ASN A 563 -8.60 13.02 28.75
C ASN A 563 -8.74 12.25 30.07
N ALA A 564 -9.83 11.51 30.23
CA ALA A 564 -10.04 10.66 31.40
C ALA A 564 -9.18 9.39 31.37
N GLN A 565 -8.72 8.98 30.18
CA GLN A 565 -7.85 7.83 30.01
C GLN A 565 -6.39 8.17 30.31
N GLY A 566 -5.69 7.22 30.92
CA GLY A 566 -4.25 7.33 31.16
C GLY A 566 -3.86 8.16 32.38
N THR A 567 -2.60 8.59 32.43
CA THR A 567 -2.08 9.35 33.57
C THR A 567 -2.60 10.80 33.57
N PRO A 568 -2.91 11.38 34.75
CA PRO A 568 -3.36 12.77 34.80
C PRO A 568 -2.30 13.75 34.28
N PRO A 569 -2.65 14.69 33.39
CA PRO A 569 -1.73 15.71 32.95
C PRO A 569 -1.43 16.72 34.06
N VAL A 570 -0.19 17.17 34.13
CA VAL A 570 0.29 18.28 34.98
C VAL A 570 0.62 19.53 34.17
N ALA A 571 0.80 19.38 32.86
CA ALA A 571 1.03 20.48 31.93
C ALA A 571 0.48 20.17 30.52
N TYR A 572 0.40 21.21 29.69
CA TYR A 572 0.08 21.12 28.28
C TYR A 572 1.10 21.90 27.44
N GLU A 573 1.60 21.25 26.39
CA GLU A 573 2.44 21.87 25.36
C GLU A 573 1.53 22.38 24.23
N ILE A 574 1.66 23.68 23.90
CA ILE A 574 0.92 24.34 22.82
C ILE A 574 1.85 24.51 21.64
N HIS A 575 1.50 23.88 20.52
CA HIS A 575 2.24 23.99 19.27
C HIS A 575 1.45 24.79 18.24
N GLY A 576 2.14 25.55 17.40
CA GLY A 576 1.51 26.22 16.27
C GLY A 576 2.45 26.51 15.10
N SER A 577 1.90 26.47 13.89
CA SER A 577 2.65 26.58 12.63
C SER A 577 1.85 27.28 11.55
N ASP A 578 2.55 27.83 10.55
CA ASP A 578 1.96 28.34 9.32
C ASP A 578 1.73 27.23 8.26
N GLU A 579 2.39 26.08 8.43
CA GLU A 579 2.20 24.87 7.63
C GLU A 579 0.90 24.17 8.02
N ARG A 580 0.06 23.89 7.01
CA ARG A 580 -1.12 23.04 7.19
C ARG A 580 -0.68 21.58 7.34
N GLY A 581 -1.23 20.88 8.33
CA GLY A 581 -0.88 19.47 8.59
C GLY A 581 0.54 19.30 9.17
N PHE A 582 1.03 20.30 9.91
CA PHE A 582 2.34 20.25 10.57
C PHE A 582 2.39 19.20 11.70
N SER A 583 3.59 18.70 11.99
CA SER A 583 3.86 17.84 13.16
C SER A 583 4.30 18.66 14.36
N ALA A 584 3.83 18.32 15.56
CA ALA A 584 4.32 18.95 16.79
C ALA A 584 5.82 18.65 17.02
N ARG A 585 6.64 19.69 17.14
CA ARG A 585 8.11 19.61 17.28
C ARG A 585 8.57 20.59 18.35
N ARG A 586 9.34 20.08 19.32
CA ARG A 586 9.93 20.84 20.44
C ARG A 586 11.29 21.44 20.11
N GLU A 587 11.93 20.92 19.08
CA GLU A 587 13.25 21.30 18.60
C GLU A 587 13.15 21.70 17.12
N SER A 588 14.20 22.29 16.58
CA SER A 588 14.33 22.52 15.14
C SER A 588 14.25 21.19 14.38
N TYR A 589 13.61 21.21 13.22
CA TYR A 589 13.37 20.01 12.41
C TYR A 589 13.56 20.30 10.93
N GLU A 590 13.91 19.26 10.17
CA GLU A 590 13.95 19.32 8.71
C GLU A 590 12.59 18.96 8.14
N MET A 591 12.22 19.66 7.07
CA MET A 591 10.98 19.42 6.32
C MET A 591 11.28 19.43 4.82
N LEU A 592 10.72 18.46 4.09
CA LEU A 592 10.75 18.46 2.63
C LEU A 592 9.88 19.61 2.08
N VAL A 593 10.48 20.48 1.27
CA VAL A 593 9.76 21.64 0.68
C VAL A 593 9.54 21.54 -0.82
N SER A 594 10.40 20.82 -1.55
CA SER A 594 10.22 20.52 -2.96
C SER A 594 11.11 19.36 -3.43
N ASN A 595 10.86 18.86 -4.65
CA ASN A 595 11.70 17.85 -5.30
C ASN A 595 12.15 18.25 -6.72
N GLU A 596 12.43 19.55 -6.95
CA GLU A 596 12.62 20.06 -8.31
C GLU A 596 13.79 19.41 -9.07
N ALA A 597 14.99 19.39 -8.52
CA ALA A 597 16.13 18.68 -9.13
C ALA A 597 16.54 17.50 -8.27
N GLU A 598 16.58 17.76 -6.97
CA GLU A 598 16.83 16.85 -5.86
C GLU A 598 15.85 17.25 -4.74
N PRO A 599 15.60 16.38 -3.74
CA PRO A 599 14.85 16.76 -2.54
C PRO A 599 15.46 18.00 -1.86
N HIS A 600 14.71 19.10 -1.85
CA HIS A 600 15.09 20.31 -1.14
C HIS A 600 14.45 20.32 0.24
N ARG A 601 15.27 20.50 1.27
CA ARG A 601 14.87 20.53 2.67
C ARG A 601 15.11 21.89 3.27
N GLN A 602 14.24 22.25 4.21
CA GLN A 602 14.34 23.47 4.99
C GLN A 602 14.35 23.12 6.48
N THR A 603 15.29 23.71 7.21
CA THR A 603 15.28 23.70 8.67
C THR A 603 14.24 24.70 9.17
N GLU A 604 13.25 24.20 9.90
CA GLU A 604 12.29 25.02 10.62
C GLU A 604 12.67 25.07 12.12
N PRO A 605 12.43 26.21 12.80
CA PRO A 605 12.58 26.25 14.25
C PRO A 605 11.53 25.37 14.95
N SER A 606 11.70 25.17 16.26
CA SER A 606 10.66 24.56 17.09
C SER A 606 9.32 25.27 16.89
N ASN A 607 8.24 24.49 16.84
CA ASN A 607 6.87 25.01 16.79
C ASN A 607 6.16 24.91 18.14
N LEU A 608 6.89 24.62 19.22
CA LEU A 608 6.40 24.76 20.60
C LEU A 608 6.33 26.24 20.96
N LEU A 609 5.10 26.73 21.16
CA LEU A 609 4.82 28.13 21.47
C LEU A 609 4.79 28.39 22.98
N ALA A 610 4.23 27.46 23.75
CA ALA A 610 4.10 27.61 25.20
C ALA A 610 3.96 26.26 25.90
N VAL A 611 4.30 26.24 27.20
CA VAL A 611 3.95 25.17 28.13
C VAL A 611 3.16 25.79 29.27
N ILE A 612 1.98 25.25 29.57
CA ILE A 612 1.12 25.77 30.63
C ILE A 612 0.81 24.67 31.65
N ASP A 613 0.63 25.07 32.92
CA ASP A 613 0.22 24.15 33.98
C ASP A 613 -1.21 23.64 33.73
N ALA A 614 -1.46 22.37 34.06
CA ALA A 614 -2.78 21.78 33.92
C ALA A 614 -3.74 22.35 34.98
N GLY A 615 -4.98 22.62 34.53
CA GLY A 615 -6.10 23.02 35.37
C GLY A 615 -7.37 22.25 34.98
N PRO A 616 -8.47 22.40 35.73
CA PRO A 616 -9.70 21.64 35.47
C PRO A 616 -10.37 22.01 34.13
N ASN A 617 -10.22 23.26 33.68
CA ASN A 617 -10.72 23.77 32.40
C ASN A 617 -9.59 24.49 31.68
N PRO A 618 -8.65 23.74 31.09
CA PRO A 618 -7.45 24.33 30.51
C PRO A 618 -7.78 25.15 29.26
N GLN A 619 -7.21 26.34 29.20
CA GLN A 619 -7.39 27.27 28.10
C GLN A 619 -6.13 28.13 27.93
N PHE A 620 -5.87 28.60 26.71
CA PHE A 620 -4.72 29.44 26.40
C PHE A 620 -5.03 30.47 25.33
N GLN A 621 -4.83 31.75 25.63
CA GLN A 621 -5.04 32.81 24.67
C GLN A 621 -3.84 32.91 23.71
N VAL A 622 -4.10 32.66 22.43
CA VAL A 622 -3.06 32.64 21.36
C VAL A 622 -3.19 33.81 20.39
N ILE A 623 -4.35 34.49 20.39
CA ILE A 623 -4.61 35.67 19.57
C ILE A 623 -5.20 36.75 20.47
N GLY A 624 -4.71 37.99 20.34
CA GLY A 624 -5.21 39.13 21.09
C GLY A 624 -4.34 40.37 20.97
N PRO A 625 -4.86 41.54 21.36
CA PRO A 625 -4.12 42.80 21.25
C PRO A 625 -2.94 42.91 22.21
N THR A 626 -2.89 42.05 23.24
CA THR A 626 -1.85 42.02 24.28
C THR A 626 -1.07 40.70 24.30
N THR A 627 -1.35 39.78 23.37
CA THR A 627 -0.58 38.53 23.24
C THR A 627 0.68 38.77 22.44
N ASP A 628 1.72 37.97 22.69
CA ASP A 628 2.90 37.94 21.83
C ASP A 628 2.50 37.53 20.40
N GLU A 629 2.95 38.29 19.39
CA GLU A 629 2.67 38.03 17.97
C GLU A 629 3.21 36.66 17.54
N ALA A 630 4.25 36.15 18.21
CA ALA A 630 4.77 34.81 17.96
C ALA A 630 3.76 33.69 18.28
N LEU A 631 2.74 33.94 19.10
CA LEU A 631 1.70 32.95 19.42
C LEU A 631 0.63 32.84 18.34
N ALA A 632 0.46 33.88 17.52
CA ALA A 632 -0.60 33.96 16.54
C ALA A 632 -0.22 33.13 15.29
N ARG A 633 -0.85 31.97 15.13
CA ARG A 633 -0.59 31.00 14.05
C ARG A 633 -1.92 30.53 13.46
N PRO A 634 -1.94 30.14 12.17
CA PRO A 634 -3.14 29.63 11.53
C PRO A 634 -3.54 28.23 12.01
N TYR A 635 -2.59 27.43 12.50
CA TYR A 635 -2.84 26.06 12.94
C TYR A 635 -2.22 25.78 14.31
N TYR A 636 -2.92 25.01 15.13
CA TYR A 636 -2.48 24.62 16.47
C TYR A 636 -2.66 23.13 16.76
N ARG A 637 -1.86 22.63 17.70
CA ARG A 637 -2.00 21.32 18.34
C ARG A 637 -1.67 21.41 19.82
N ILE A 638 -2.26 20.51 20.59
CA ILE A 638 -2.08 20.45 22.05
C ILE A 638 -1.59 19.06 22.43
N VAL A 639 -0.57 18.99 23.29
CA VAL A 639 -0.02 17.74 23.84
C VAL A 639 -0.13 17.79 25.36
N ALA A 640 -0.68 16.74 25.97
CA ALA A 640 -0.72 16.58 27.42
C ALA A 640 0.61 16.04 27.93
N VAL A 641 1.06 16.53 29.09
CA VAL A 641 2.28 16.07 29.77
C VAL A 641 1.95 15.65 31.20
N ASP A 642 2.34 14.45 31.60
CA ASP A 642 2.12 13.95 32.97
C ASP A 642 3.28 14.28 33.93
N GLN A 643 3.11 13.87 35.20
CA GLN A 643 4.09 14.12 36.27
C GLN A 643 5.47 13.50 36.00
N ALA A 644 5.54 12.44 35.19
CA ALA A 644 6.79 11.79 34.79
C ALA A 644 7.42 12.43 33.54
N GLY A 645 6.77 13.46 32.96
CA GLY A 645 7.20 14.11 31.73
C GLY A 645 6.85 13.33 30.47
N VAL A 646 5.99 12.30 30.57
CA VAL A 646 5.50 11.53 29.43
C VAL A 646 4.42 12.33 28.72
N ARG A 647 4.51 12.35 27.38
CA ARG A 647 3.62 13.09 26.50
C ARG A 647 2.53 12.21 25.92
N SER A 648 1.34 12.77 25.72
CA SER A 648 0.34 12.16 24.84
C SER A 648 0.76 12.29 23.37
N GLY A 649 -0.06 11.77 22.45
CA GLY A 649 -0.05 12.26 21.08
C GLY A 649 -0.66 13.67 20.99
N PRO A 650 -0.40 14.44 19.92
CA PRO A 650 -1.02 15.74 19.73
C PRO A 650 -2.47 15.62 19.24
N THR A 651 -3.32 16.57 19.63
CA THR A 651 -4.70 16.66 19.13
C THR A 651 -4.78 16.69 17.60
N SER A 652 -5.99 16.45 17.07
CA SER A 652 -6.34 16.89 15.71
C SER A 652 -5.97 18.36 15.51
N MET A 653 -5.63 18.72 14.28
CA MET A 653 -5.23 20.09 13.95
C MET A 653 -6.39 21.05 14.20
N ILE A 654 -6.13 22.12 14.94
CA ILE A 654 -7.09 23.21 15.20
C ILE A 654 -6.75 24.34 14.24
N GLU A 655 -7.72 24.82 13.47
CA GLU A 655 -7.53 25.89 12.49
C GLU A 655 -8.14 27.21 12.98
N ALA A 656 -7.39 28.30 12.84
CA ALA A 656 -7.83 29.66 13.09
C ALA A 656 -8.48 30.27 11.84
N PRO A 657 -9.34 31.30 11.97
CA PRO A 657 -9.86 32.01 10.80
C PRO A 657 -8.73 32.67 10.00
N ARG A 658 -8.82 32.58 8.66
CA ARG A 658 -7.82 33.11 7.71
C ARG A 658 -8.48 33.79 6.52
N PRO A 659 -8.01 34.98 6.10
CA PRO A 659 -7.05 35.80 6.82
C PRO A 659 -7.68 36.37 8.10
N PHE A 660 -6.86 36.78 9.07
CA PHE A 660 -7.34 37.48 10.27
C PHE A 660 -6.28 38.47 10.75
N ILE A 661 -6.59 39.77 10.73
CA ILE A 661 -5.68 40.84 11.18
C ILE A 661 -5.46 40.71 12.68
N THR A 662 -4.19 40.56 13.06
CA THR A 662 -3.75 40.39 14.46
C THR A 662 -3.08 41.64 15.02
N THR A 663 -2.64 42.56 14.15
CA THR A 663 -1.96 43.78 14.57
C THR A 663 -2.90 44.75 15.29
N PRO A 664 -2.58 45.18 16.52
CA PRO A 664 -3.27 46.29 17.17
C PRO A 664 -3.05 47.60 16.40
N LEU A 665 -4.13 48.29 16.07
CA LEU A 665 -4.06 49.55 15.33
C LEU A 665 -4.00 50.75 16.29
N PRO A 666 -3.20 51.79 15.99
CA PRO A 666 -2.94 52.87 16.92
C PRO A 666 -4.22 53.70 17.13
N PRO A 667 -4.71 53.83 18.38
CA PRO A 667 -5.89 54.64 18.65
C PRO A 667 -5.58 56.14 18.66
N LYS A 668 -4.30 56.52 18.75
CA LYS A 668 -3.84 57.91 18.84
C LYS A 668 -2.53 58.11 18.08
N ILE A 669 -2.45 59.20 17.32
CA ILE A 669 -1.24 59.64 16.60
C ILE A 669 -1.08 61.17 16.68
N ALA A 670 0.14 61.66 16.50
CA ALA A 670 0.44 63.10 16.53
C ALA A 670 0.30 63.75 15.14
N ALA A 671 -0.26 64.96 15.09
CA ALA A 671 -0.30 65.76 13.86
C ALA A 671 1.10 66.23 13.45
N GLY A 672 1.43 66.12 12.17
CA GLY A 672 2.73 66.52 11.60
C GLY A 672 3.83 65.46 11.70
N GLU A 673 3.53 64.28 12.25
CA GLU A 673 4.43 63.13 12.34
C GLU A 673 3.88 61.95 11.51
N THR A 674 4.78 61.09 11.03
CA THR A 674 4.38 59.85 10.35
C THR A 674 4.47 58.68 11.32
N THR A 675 3.34 57.99 11.53
CA THR A 675 3.30 56.70 12.22
C THR A 675 3.24 55.59 11.18
N THR A 676 4.17 54.63 11.26
CA THR A 676 4.18 53.46 10.39
C THR A 676 3.85 52.21 11.19
N VAL A 677 2.93 51.40 10.70
CA VAL A 677 2.49 50.14 11.31
C VAL A 677 2.60 49.03 10.27
N GLN A 678 3.24 47.94 10.65
CA GLN A 678 3.25 46.72 9.83
C GLN A 678 2.00 45.92 10.16
N VAL A 679 1.02 45.90 9.25
CA VAL A 679 -0.20 45.11 9.44
C VAL A 679 0.13 43.65 9.12
N SER A 680 -0.07 42.79 10.11
CA SER A 680 0.08 41.34 10.08
C SER A 680 -1.30 40.69 10.13
N CYS A 681 -1.42 39.53 9.50
CA CYS A 681 -2.61 38.69 9.60
C CYS A 681 -2.21 37.21 9.65
N LEU A 682 -3.10 36.39 10.21
CA LEU A 682 -2.98 34.94 10.12
C LEU A 682 -3.07 34.53 8.65
N ARG A 683 -2.06 33.78 8.19
CA ARG A 683 -1.99 33.27 6.83
C ARG A 683 -1.27 31.93 6.84
N SER A 684 -1.73 31.00 6.03
CA SER A 684 -1.06 29.72 5.85
C SER A 684 0.01 29.80 4.79
N ARG A 685 1.12 29.09 5.01
CA ARG A 685 2.10 28.77 3.98
C ARG A 685 1.61 27.66 3.02
N GLY A 686 0.55 26.96 3.40
CA GLY A 686 0.03 25.79 2.71
C GLY A 686 0.67 24.50 3.20
N ASP A 687 0.70 23.50 2.34
CA ASP A 687 1.20 22.15 2.56
C ASP A 687 1.98 21.64 1.35
N LEU A 688 2.82 20.63 1.56
CA LEU A 688 3.54 19.96 0.47
C LEU A 688 2.55 19.16 -0.39
N ARG A 689 2.51 19.42 -1.69
CA ARG A 689 1.59 18.75 -2.63
C ARG A 689 2.31 18.28 -3.88
N ALA A 690 2.03 17.04 -4.29
CA ALA A 690 2.41 16.51 -5.58
C ALA A 690 1.44 17.01 -6.66
N GLN A 691 1.99 17.48 -7.78
CA GLN A 691 1.25 17.84 -8.99
C GLN A 691 2.04 17.41 -10.24
N SER A 692 1.37 17.31 -11.38
CA SER A 692 2.05 17.08 -12.66
C SER A 692 2.58 18.39 -13.22
N GLU A 693 3.86 18.43 -13.56
CA GLU A 693 4.53 19.57 -14.20
C GLU A 693 5.31 19.08 -15.43
N GLY A 694 4.73 19.31 -16.62
CA GLY A 694 5.25 18.76 -17.87
C GLY A 694 5.38 17.23 -17.82
N PRO A 695 6.57 16.65 -18.04
CA PRO A 695 6.77 15.19 -17.99
C PRO A 695 6.84 14.64 -16.56
N ARG A 696 6.99 15.48 -15.53
CA ARG A 696 7.12 15.03 -14.14
C ARG A 696 5.74 14.84 -13.53
N ARG A 697 5.42 13.62 -13.14
CA ARG A 697 4.09 13.27 -12.61
C ARG A 697 3.93 13.57 -11.11
N TYR A 698 5.03 13.53 -10.36
CA TYR A 698 5.10 13.66 -8.91
C TYR A 698 5.95 14.88 -8.49
N PHE A 699 5.78 16.02 -9.15
CA PHE A 699 6.48 17.23 -8.77
C PHE A 699 5.88 17.79 -7.47
N GLN A 700 6.68 17.82 -6.42
CA GLN A 700 6.31 18.23 -5.07
C GLN A 700 6.79 19.65 -4.82
N ALA A 701 5.89 20.47 -4.31
CA ALA A 701 6.21 21.80 -3.80
C ALA A 701 5.19 22.20 -2.73
N PHE A 702 5.56 23.15 -1.88
CA PHE A 702 4.57 23.84 -1.04
C PHE A 702 3.60 24.60 -1.93
N ARG A 703 2.31 24.31 -1.73
CA ARG A 703 1.21 24.91 -2.50
C ARG A 703 0.11 25.31 -1.56
N ASP A 704 -0.81 26.08 -2.10
CA ASP A 704 -2.02 26.50 -1.39
C ASP A 704 -1.81 27.40 -0.17
N GLY A 705 -0.64 28.04 -0.12
CA GLY A 705 -0.41 29.19 0.74
C GLY A 705 -1.34 30.36 0.41
N ASP A 706 -1.69 31.10 1.44
CA ASP A 706 -2.52 32.30 1.36
C ASP A 706 -1.74 33.42 0.65
N GLN A 707 -2.31 33.97 -0.42
CA GLN A 707 -1.80 35.19 -1.06
C GLN A 707 -2.59 36.37 -0.53
N VAL A 708 -1.99 37.10 0.41
CA VAL A 708 -2.65 38.20 1.12
C VAL A 708 -2.52 39.51 0.35
N GLU A 709 -3.62 40.25 0.23
CA GLU A 709 -3.65 41.62 -0.29
C GLU A 709 -4.44 42.50 0.68
N PHE A 710 -3.85 43.65 1.03
CA PHE A 710 -4.39 44.62 1.97
C PHE A 710 -5.01 45.81 1.22
N LEU A 711 -6.18 46.24 1.67
CA LEU A 711 -6.96 47.29 1.06
C LEU A 711 -7.36 48.33 2.11
N LEU A 712 -7.23 49.61 1.76
CA LEU A 712 -7.78 50.72 2.53
C LEU A 712 -9.17 51.06 1.95
N ASP A 713 -10.22 50.53 2.58
CA ASP A 713 -11.60 50.75 2.14
C ASP A 713 -12.09 52.17 2.47
N GLU A 714 -11.72 52.67 3.64
CA GLU A 714 -12.09 53.99 4.14
C GLU A 714 -10.92 54.61 4.90
N GLY A 715 -10.67 55.90 4.68
CA GLY A 715 -9.68 56.64 5.45
C GLY A 715 -9.38 58.02 4.84
N PRO A 716 -8.83 58.96 5.62
CA PRO A 716 -8.34 60.23 5.11
C PRO A 716 -7.22 60.06 4.08
N ASN A 717 -7.08 61.04 3.19
CA ASN A 717 -6.07 61.04 2.11
C ASN A 717 -4.60 61.08 2.56
N TRP A 718 -4.35 61.25 3.85
CA TRP A 718 -3.02 61.20 4.48
C TRP A 718 -2.66 59.82 5.02
N ILE A 719 -3.54 58.83 4.82
CA ILE A 719 -3.27 57.42 5.09
C ILE A 719 -2.92 56.72 3.78
N SER A 720 -1.87 55.91 3.80
CA SER A 720 -1.57 54.97 2.72
C SER A 720 -1.34 53.58 3.29
N LEU A 721 -1.68 52.56 2.49
CA LEU A 721 -1.47 51.16 2.81
C LEU A 721 -0.86 50.50 1.59
N ASP A 722 0.29 49.86 1.75
CA ASP A 722 0.87 49.05 0.71
C ASP A 722 0.15 47.70 0.63
N ALA A 723 -0.40 47.40 -0.55
CA ALA A 723 -1.30 46.27 -0.73
C ALA A 723 -0.62 44.90 -0.57
N VAL A 724 0.70 44.81 -0.79
CA VAL A 724 1.44 43.54 -0.76
C VAL A 724 2.13 43.33 0.59
N THR A 725 2.77 44.39 1.09
CA THR A 725 3.54 44.33 2.33
C THR A 725 2.67 44.54 3.55
N GLY A 726 1.52 45.21 3.46
CA GLY A 726 0.70 45.58 4.61
C GLY A 726 1.28 46.76 5.41
N CYS A 727 2.23 47.51 4.84
CA CYS A 727 2.80 48.69 5.48
C CYS A 727 1.78 49.84 5.47
N LEU A 728 1.21 50.13 6.64
CA LEU A 728 0.27 51.23 6.89
C LEU A 728 1.05 52.47 7.31
N SER A 729 0.92 53.56 6.56
CA SER A 729 1.52 54.86 6.88
C SER A 729 0.43 55.88 7.18
N LEU A 730 0.52 56.49 8.37
CA LEU A 730 -0.40 57.50 8.87
C LEU A 730 0.38 58.83 8.98
N SER A 731 0.19 59.75 8.04
CA SER A 731 0.93 61.03 7.96
C SER A 731 0.01 62.26 8.08
N PRO A 732 -0.75 62.42 9.18
CA PRO A 732 -1.70 63.52 9.33
C PRO A 732 -1.00 64.90 9.24
N PRO A 733 -1.50 65.85 8.42
CA PRO A 733 -0.91 67.18 8.33
C PRO A 733 -1.00 67.93 9.66
N ALA A 734 -0.03 68.80 9.93
CA ALA A 734 0.03 69.62 11.15
C ALA A 734 -1.18 70.55 11.35
N LYS A 735 -1.96 70.83 10.28
CA LYS A 735 -3.19 71.62 10.31
C LYS A 735 -4.32 70.86 9.63
N GLY A 736 -5.53 70.93 10.20
CA GLY A 736 -6.76 70.41 9.58
C GLY A 736 -7.02 68.91 9.79
N ALA A 737 -6.10 68.18 10.42
CA ALA A 737 -6.28 66.75 10.70
C ALA A 737 -6.63 66.43 12.16
N LEU A 738 -6.76 67.41 13.06
CA LEU A 738 -7.11 67.15 14.47
C LEU A 738 -8.51 66.55 14.61
N GLY A 739 -8.69 65.63 15.56
CA GLY A 739 -9.96 64.97 15.82
C GLY A 739 -9.93 63.46 15.53
N ASN A 740 -11.10 62.83 15.56
CA ASN A 740 -11.23 61.41 15.26
C ASN A 740 -11.46 61.21 13.75
N HIS A 741 -10.80 60.21 13.18
CA HIS A 741 -11.00 59.79 11.81
C HIS A 741 -11.24 58.29 11.79
N THR A 742 -12.31 57.86 11.12
CA THR A 742 -12.61 56.45 10.93
C THR A 742 -11.77 55.90 9.78
N VAL A 743 -11.20 54.72 9.99
CA VAL A 743 -10.37 54.03 9.01
C VAL A 743 -10.82 52.57 8.95
N THR A 744 -10.95 52.03 7.74
CA THR A 744 -11.35 50.64 7.50
C THR A 744 -10.31 49.95 6.63
N LEU A 745 -9.71 48.89 7.15
CA LEU A 745 -8.83 47.99 6.39
C LEU A 745 -9.57 46.71 6.04
N ARG A 746 -9.25 46.16 4.89
CA ARG A 746 -9.66 44.82 4.47
C ARG A 746 -8.44 44.03 4.06
N VAL A 747 -8.46 42.73 4.34
CA VAL A 747 -7.49 41.77 3.81
C VAL A 747 -8.23 40.60 3.18
N HIS A 748 -7.75 40.11 2.04
CA HIS A 748 -8.21 38.86 1.44
C HIS A 748 -7.02 37.94 1.16
N ASN A 749 -7.23 36.62 1.19
CA ASN A 749 -6.16 35.62 1.08
C ASN A 749 -6.09 34.89 -0.28
N GLY A 750 -6.87 35.32 -1.27
CA GLY A 750 -6.94 34.66 -2.58
C GLY A 750 -7.63 33.27 -2.56
N ARG A 751 -8.11 32.83 -1.39
CA ARG A 751 -8.83 31.55 -1.16
C ARG A 751 -10.30 31.77 -0.78
N GLY A 752 -10.81 32.99 -0.98
CA GLY A 752 -12.16 33.40 -0.61
C GLY A 752 -12.30 33.87 0.84
N GLY A 753 -11.25 33.77 1.66
CA GLY A 753 -11.22 34.35 3.00
C GLY A 753 -11.07 35.87 2.94
N VAL A 754 -11.84 36.56 3.77
CA VAL A 754 -11.81 38.02 3.92
C VAL A 754 -11.91 38.37 5.40
N ASP A 755 -11.16 39.40 5.81
CA ASP A 755 -11.30 40.02 7.11
C ASP A 755 -11.31 41.55 6.97
N VAL A 756 -12.10 42.22 7.80
CA VAL A 756 -12.32 43.67 7.78
C VAL A 756 -12.19 44.21 9.20
N VAL A 757 -11.36 45.24 9.37
CA VAL A 757 -11.22 45.92 10.66
C VAL A 757 -11.43 47.42 10.47
N GLY A 758 -12.39 47.96 11.23
CA GLY A 758 -12.63 49.40 11.33
C GLY A 758 -12.15 49.90 12.69
N TRP A 759 -11.49 51.06 12.72
CA TRP A 759 -11.16 51.73 13.96
C TRP A 759 -11.15 53.26 13.79
N ASP A 760 -11.32 53.96 14.91
CA ASP A 760 -11.15 55.41 14.96
C ASP A 760 -9.74 55.74 15.45
N VAL A 761 -9.02 56.55 14.66
CA VAL A 761 -7.73 57.12 15.05
C VAL A 761 -7.91 58.58 15.48
N GLN A 762 -7.51 58.90 16.70
CA GLN A 762 -7.53 60.27 17.21
C GLN A 762 -6.18 60.96 16.91
N VAL A 763 -6.25 62.03 16.11
CA VAL A 763 -5.09 62.88 15.83
C VAL A 763 -5.01 64.01 16.86
N HIS A 764 -3.93 64.07 17.62
CA HIS A 764 -3.69 65.09 18.64
C HIS A 764 -2.60 66.09 18.23
N PRO A 765 -2.53 67.28 18.85
CA PRO A 765 -1.46 68.24 18.59
C PRO A 765 -0.07 67.64 18.88
N PRO A 766 0.98 68.07 18.18
CA PRO A 766 2.34 67.64 18.49
C PRO A 766 2.71 68.03 19.92
N LEU A 767 3.41 67.13 20.63
CA LEU A 767 3.89 67.40 21.98
C LEU A 767 4.93 68.53 21.91
N VAL A 768 4.55 69.72 22.38
CA VAL A 768 5.47 70.85 22.50
C VAL A 768 6.43 70.52 23.65
N SER A 769 7.69 70.22 23.33
CA SER A 769 8.74 70.13 24.34
C SER A 769 8.90 71.49 25.01
N VAL A 770 8.59 71.57 26.32
CA VAL A 770 8.84 72.75 27.16
C VAL A 770 10.31 72.77 27.58
#